data_AF-A0A1Q2HMZ4-F1
#
_entry.id   AF-A0A1Q2HMZ4-F1
#
_cell.length_a   1.000
_cell.length_b   1.000
_cell.length_c   1.000
_cell.angle_alpha   90.00
_cell.angle_beta   90.00
_cell.angle_gamma   90.00
#
_symmetry.space_group_name_H-M   'P 1'
#
loop_
_entity.id
_entity.type
_entity.pdbx_description
1 polymer ?
#
loop_
_entity_poly.entity_id
_entity_poly.type
_entity_poly.pdbx_seq_one_letter_code
_entity_poly.pdbx_strand_id
1 'polypeptide(L)'
;MKDSSRKAMNVALGGMILSLIGFLGCLLTGIITSILPVQFIAWHLLGAAIIWLYLIVYYHNFGLAEREKRDEAILKSQDETIFQDSQQRQAMFSAARKRFKIFERWGGIVFSILSAAYSIAIGLWLISKLREGLELVGRNPLAGASAMIVAWFASFLLAKYASGMSSEKDWQPLRAGGSYLISSSAASLITAIALGISFFHYELPVLIASWLIPVVMLAFGAETVLNTVLDIYRPRIKGAYHRPGLDSRLLGIISQPGSMLHTAASTIDYQFGFKVSQTWFYRLLEKAILPLMLLLILCMYLMSCFVVVGPGKKAAIEHLGSTDNGRRIVGPGMHLKWPAPFDKAYIHDTERIQQLNIGIMNAPEINEETDEIVKKPLLWGQKHQEVELRLIVATESSEAISNEDAPPVSLIVAAVPVQYRVNDLYEFLYNHKGPETILKNVSYREIARYMASAKLETNIFGGDIQDDESVLGAGRKEASEKLTKIIQSRADELGLGVEIVTVGLQGIHPPLDVASDYEEVIGAVQQRQQSILSALAERNKTLTELGGSLEQVNSLYQKLSDYEQEKDQLSESVREQRLAELDNAFLDARGEIAEKIFDAEQYAFKKKRLSKASGERFKSQLKAYQAAPKIYLQNERLLTLERSLEDVRKYIVVSGEQDSEVMIVDLKQKLNPDIYDLELPEE
;
A
#
# COMPACT_ATOMS: atom_id res chain seq x y z
N MET A 1 78.38 -13.83 -3.61
CA MET A 1 77.27 -14.62 -4.22
C MET A 1 76.93 -15.94 -3.49
N LYS A 2 77.56 -16.33 -2.36
CA LYS A 2 77.24 -17.59 -1.63
C LYS A 2 75.81 -17.65 -1.05
N ASP A 3 75.11 -16.52 -0.92
CA ASP A 3 73.84 -16.42 -0.17
C ASP A 3 72.58 -16.13 -1.00
N SER A 4 72.66 -16.01 -2.33
CA SER A 4 71.49 -15.54 -3.12
C SER A 4 70.31 -16.53 -3.09
N SER A 5 70.54 -17.82 -3.34
CA SER A 5 69.49 -18.84 -3.34
C SER A 5 68.97 -19.19 -1.94
N ARG A 6 69.82 -19.12 -0.90
CA ARG A 6 69.40 -19.33 0.50
C ARG A 6 68.44 -18.23 0.97
N LYS A 7 68.69 -16.97 0.59
CA LYS A 7 67.78 -15.85 0.93
C LYS A 7 66.40 -16.03 0.31
N ALA A 8 66.32 -16.36 -0.97
CA ALA A 8 65.05 -16.61 -1.65
C ALA A 8 64.29 -17.82 -1.04
N MET A 9 65.02 -18.88 -0.68
CA MET A 9 64.42 -20.05 -0.01
C MET A 9 63.87 -19.69 1.37
N ASN A 10 64.56 -18.86 2.15
CA ASN A 10 64.09 -18.41 3.46
C ASN A 10 62.83 -17.54 3.35
N VAL A 11 62.73 -16.69 2.31
CA VAL A 11 61.49 -15.93 2.03
C VAL A 11 60.35 -16.86 1.68
N ALA A 12 60.60 -17.87 0.85
CA ALA A 12 59.58 -18.85 0.48
C ALA A 12 59.10 -19.65 1.70
N LEU A 13 60.01 -20.03 2.59
CA LEU A 13 59.70 -20.72 3.83
C LEU A 13 58.92 -19.81 4.80
N GLY A 14 59.32 -18.55 4.93
CA GLY A 14 58.56 -17.53 5.68
C GLY A 14 57.14 -17.33 5.12
N GLY A 15 56.99 -17.36 3.80
CA GLY A 15 55.69 -17.31 3.12
C GLY A 15 54.80 -18.49 3.40
N MET A 16 55.37 -19.69 3.37
CA MET A 16 54.63 -20.91 3.72
C MET A 16 54.18 -20.89 5.19
N ILE A 17 55.08 -20.54 6.12
CA ILE A 17 54.75 -20.45 7.55
C ILE A 17 53.65 -19.41 7.79
N LEU A 18 53.79 -18.22 7.21
CA LEU A 18 52.80 -17.16 7.36
C LEU A 18 51.43 -17.59 6.81
N SER A 19 51.42 -18.28 5.66
CA SER A 19 50.17 -18.76 5.04
C SER A 19 49.48 -19.82 5.90
N LEU A 20 50.23 -20.73 6.51
CA LEU A 20 49.69 -21.79 7.38
C LEU A 20 49.22 -21.24 8.73
N ILE A 21 50.00 -20.36 9.37
CA ILE A 21 49.61 -19.69 10.62
C ILE A 21 48.42 -18.77 10.37
N GLY A 22 48.43 -18.01 9.27
CA GLY A 22 47.33 -17.14 8.86
C GLY A 22 46.05 -17.91 8.58
N PHE A 23 46.14 -19.07 7.91
CA PHE A 23 45.01 -19.99 7.73
C PHE A 23 44.42 -20.44 9.08
N LEU A 24 45.23 -21.00 9.97
CA LEU A 24 44.75 -21.48 11.28
C LEU A 24 44.17 -20.34 12.12
N GLY A 25 44.85 -19.18 12.14
CA GLY A 25 44.42 -18.00 12.90
C GLY A 25 43.08 -17.46 12.40
N CYS A 26 42.92 -17.27 11.09
CA CYS A 26 41.67 -16.76 10.49
C CYS A 26 40.54 -17.79 10.57
N LEU A 27 40.84 -19.08 10.44
CA LEU A 27 39.83 -20.13 10.55
C LEU A 27 39.29 -20.22 11.99
N LEU A 28 40.18 -20.22 12.99
CA LEU A 28 39.78 -20.24 14.41
C LEU A 28 38.98 -19.00 14.79
N THR A 29 39.44 -17.80 14.41
CA THR A 29 38.70 -16.56 14.70
C THR A 29 37.35 -16.55 13.99
N GLY A 30 37.28 -16.95 12.72
CA GLY A 30 36.04 -17.02 11.97
C GLY A 30 35.04 -18.05 12.53
N ILE A 31 35.50 -19.17 13.09
CA ILE A 31 34.63 -20.15 13.76
C ILE A 31 34.14 -19.60 15.11
N ILE A 32 35.05 -19.10 15.95
CA ILE A 32 34.72 -18.59 17.30
C ILE A 32 33.77 -17.39 17.23
N THR A 33 34.01 -16.47 16.29
CA THR A 33 33.17 -15.28 16.08
C THR A 33 31.96 -15.57 15.21
N SER A 34 31.89 -16.73 14.54
CA SER A 34 30.86 -17.04 13.54
C SER A 34 30.78 -15.99 12.41
N ILE A 35 31.92 -15.39 12.04
CA ILE A 35 32.02 -14.42 10.94
C ILE A 35 32.48 -15.16 9.68
N LEU A 36 31.56 -15.33 8.73
CA LEU A 36 31.78 -16.09 7.49
C LEU A 36 32.92 -15.51 6.59
N PRO A 37 32.97 -14.18 6.30
CA PRO A 37 34.03 -13.62 5.45
C PRO A 37 35.46 -13.87 5.98
N VAL A 38 35.63 -13.92 7.31
CA VAL A 38 36.92 -14.21 7.95
C VAL A 38 37.36 -15.65 7.68
N GLN A 39 36.41 -16.60 7.69
CA GLN A 39 36.69 -17.99 7.31
C GLN A 39 37.10 -18.09 5.83
N PHE A 40 36.52 -17.27 4.96
CA PHE A 40 36.81 -17.29 3.53
C PHE A 40 38.25 -16.86 3.25
N ILE A 41 38.75 -15.86 3.97
CA ILE A 41 40.16 -15.42 3.88
C ILE A 41 41.11 -16.52 4.32
N ALA A 42 40.76 -17.32 5.34
CA ALA A 42 41.57 -18.45 5.75
C ALA A 42 41.82 -19.39 4.57
N TRP A 43 40.76 -19.80 3.87
CA TRP A 43 40.86 -20.68 2.71
C TRP A 43 41.64 -20.07 1.54
N HIS A 44 41.55 -18.76 1.35
CA HIS A 44 42.37 -18.05 0.37
C HIS A 44 43.86 -18.10 0.75
N LEU A 45 44.22 -17.83 2.01
CA LEU A 45 45.59 -17.91 2.53
C LEU A 45 46.19 -19.31 2.42
N LEU A 46 45.39 -20.36 2.64
CA LEU A 46 45.86 -21.74 2.46
C LEU A 46 46.28 -22.02 1.01
N GLY A 47 45.61 -21.41 0.02
CA GLY A 47 46.02 -21.51 -1.39
C GLY A 47 47.42 -20.94 -1.65
N ALA A 48 47.86 -19.92 -0.89
CA ALA A 48 49.21 -19.37 -0.98
C ALA A 48 50.27 -20.43 -0.60
N ALA A 49 49.95 -21.34 0.32
CA ALA A 49 50.90 -22.36 0.77
C ALA A 49 51.32 -23.31 -0.36
N ILE A 50 50.43 -23.60 -1.32
CA ILE A 50 50.74 -24.42 -2.51
C ILE A 50 51.80 -23.72 -3.38
N ILE A 51 51.65 -22.41 -3.57
CA ILE A 51 52.58 -21.58 -4.35
C ILE A 51 53.93 -21.47 -3.64
N TRP A 52 53.91 -21.28 -2.31
CA TRP A 52 55.15 -21.25 -1.52
C TRP A 52 55.86 -22.60 -1.49
N LEU A 53 55.13 -23.71 -1.45
CA LEU A 53 55.71 -25.06 -1.56
C LEU A 53 56.42 -25.26 -2.91
N TYR A 54 55.81 -24.82 -4.02
CA TYR A 54 56.48 -24.79 -5.32
C TYR A 54 57.79 -24.00 -5.26
N LEU A 55 57.76 -22.79 -4.67
CA LEU A 55 58.95 -21.93 -4.59
C LEU A 55 60.05 -22.53 -3.72
N ILE A 56 59.71 -23.20 -2.62
CA ILE A 56 60.69 -23.90 -1.78
C ILE A 56 61.39 -25.01 -2.58
N VAL A 57 60.62 -25.86 -3.27
CA VAL A 57 61.18 -26.95 -4.08
C VAL A 57 61.98 -26.40 -5.26
N TYR A 58 61.52 -25.30 -5.87
CA TYR A 58 62.23 -24.59 -6.93
C TYR A 58 63.59 -24.08 -6.47
N TYR A 59 63.63 -23.28 -5.38
CA TYR A 59 64.86 -22.67 -4.89
C TYR A 59 65.82 -23.69 -4.26
N HIS A 60 65.29 -24.79 -3.71
CA HIS A 60 66.12 -25.90 -3.24
C HIS A 60 66.88 -26.56 -4.41
N ASN A 61 66.16 -26.94 -5.47
CA ASN A 61 66.77 -27.54 -6.66
C ASN A 61 67.67 -26.55 -7.43
N PHE A 62 67.27 -25.28 -7.51
CA PHE A 62 68.08 -24.20 -8.09
C PHE A 62 69.39 -24.02 -7.32
N GLY A 63 69.33 -23.98 -5.99
CA GLY A 63 70.51 -23.86 -5.14
C GLY A 63 71.48 -25.04 -5.28
N LEU A 64 70.97 -26.27 -5.42
CA LEU A 64 71.80 -27.45 -5.69
C LEU A 64 72.44 -27.39 -7.08
N ALA A 65 71.69 -26.98 -8.11
CA ALA A 65 72.22 -26.82 -9.47
C ALA A 65 73.27 -25.71 -9.58
N GLU A 66 73.12 -24.61 -8.84
CA GLU A 66 74.14 -23.54 -8.75
C GLU A 66 75.41 -24.01 -8.07
N ARG A 67 75.31 -24.81 -7.00
CA ARG A 67 76.48 -25.38 -6.31
C ARG A 67 77.26 -26.29 -7.26
N GLU A 68 76.60 -27.23 -7.94
CA GLU A 68 77.24 -28.07 -8.94
C GLU A 68 77.90 -27.25 -10.07
N LYS A 69 77.28 -26.14 -10.50
CA LYS A 69 77.86 -25.25 -11.53
C LYS A 69 79.13 -24.56 -11.04
N ARG A 70 79.19 -24.18 -9.77
CA ARG A 70 80.38 -23.58 -9.16
C ARG A 70 81.46 -24.62 -8.93
N ASP A 71 81.11 -25.80 -8.44
CA ASP A 71 82.06 -26.90 -8.24
C ASP A 71 82.68 -27.31 -9.57
N GLU A 72 81.90 -27.39 -10.66
CA GLU A 72 82.41 -27.58 -12.02
C GLU A 72 83.34 -26.43 -12.48
N ALA A 73 83.02 -25.18 -12.14
CA ALA A 73 83.86 -24.03 -12.51
C ALA A 73 85.19 -24.00 -11.73
N ILE A 74 85.17 -24.36 -10.44
CA ILE A 74 86.36 -24.46 -9.57
C ILE A 74 87.23 -25.62 -10.05
N LEU A 75 86.64 -26.78 -10.33
CA LEU A 75 87.38 -27.94 -10.87
C LEU A 75 87.99 -27.65 -12.24
N LYS A 76 87.26 -26.95 -13.14
CA LYS A 76 87.81 -26.48 -14.43
C LYS A 76 88.94 -25.47 -14.28
N SER A 77 89.02 -24.75 -13.17
CA SER A 77 90.12 -23.82 -12.89
C SER A 77 91.34 -24.48 -12.24
N GLN A 78 91.22 -25.74 -11.77
CA GLN A 78 92.30 -26.49 -11.12
C GLN A 78 92.94 -27.56 -12.03
N ASP A 79 92.29 -27.99 -13.11
CA ASP A 79 92.81 -29.00 -14.03
C ASP A 79 93.57 -28.38 -15.23
N GLU A 80 94.85 -28.05 -15.05
CA GLU A 80 95.83 -27.94 -16.15
C GLU A 80 96.71 -29.19 -16.32
N THR A 81 96.55 -30.25 -15.51
CA THR A 81 97.34 -31.48 -15.70
C THR A 81 96.56 -32.80 -15.52
N ILE A 82 96.54 -33.57 -16.61
CA ILE A 82 96.58 -35.05 -16.70
C ILE A 82 95.27 -35.84 -16.41
N PHE A 83 94.51 -36.02 -17.49
CA PHE A 83 93.82 -37.21 -18.03
C PHE A 83 92.90 -38.15 -17.21
N GLN A 84 91.84 -38.56 -17.95
CA GLN A 84 91.04 -39.80 -17.89
C GLN A 84 90.03 -39.96 -16.75
N ASP A 85 88.91 -39.23 -16.85
CA ASP A 85 87.55 -39.81 -16.93
C ASP A 85 86.50 -38.68 -17.06
N SER A 86 86.45 -38.04 -18.23
CA SER A 86 85.57 -36.89 -18.46
C SER A 86 84.09 -37.27 -18.48
N GLN A 87 83.75 -38.49 -18.93
CA GLN A 87 82.37 -38.94 -19.05
C GLN A 87 81.74 -39.24 -17.69
N GLN A 88 82.47 -39.86 -16.76
CA GLN A 88 81.95 -40.20 -15.43
C GLN A 88 81.92 -38.99 -14.50
N ARG A 89 82.88 -38.06 -14.60
CA ARG A 89 82.84 -36.75 -13.92
C ARG A 89 81.70 -35.88 -14.44
N GLN A 90 81.49 -35.81 -15.74
CA GLN A 90 80.41 -35.00 -16.34
C GLN A 90 79.02 -35.61 -16.08
N ALA A 91 78.94 -36.94 -15.90
CA ALA A 91 77.74 -37.59 -15.38
C ALA A 91 77.45 -37.21 -13.92
N MET A 92 78.47 -37.22 -13.04
CA MET A 92 78.34 -36.81 -11.63
C MET A 92 77.93 -35.34 -11.46
N PHE A 93 78.51 -34.39 -12.21
CA PHE A 93 78.19 -32.95 -12.12
C PHE A 93 76.97 -32.49 -12.96
N SER A 94 76.18 -33.44 -13.48
CA SER A 94 74.95 -33.15 -14.24
C SER A 94 73.67 -33.58 -13.53
N ALA A 95 73.77 -34.27 -12.39
CA ALA A 95 72.62 -34.88 -11.73
C ALA A 95 71.63 -33.85 -11.18
N ALA A 96 72.05 -32.90 -10.33
CA ALA A 96 71.14 -31.86 -9.83
C ALA A 96 70.71 -30.90 -10.94
N ARG A 97 71.56 -30.63 -11.94
CA ARG A 97 71.20 -29.81 -13.11
C ARG A 97 70.13 -30.45 -13.99
N LYS A 98 70.17 -31.78 -14.20
CA LYS A 98 69.11 -32.54 -14.89
C LYS A 98 67.82 -32.54 -14.08
N ARG A 99 67.91 -32.79 -12.76
CA ARG A 99 66.75 -32.74 -11.84
C ARG A 99 66.09 -31.36 -11.84
N PHE A 100 66.88 -30.29 -11.80
CA PHE A 100 66.37 -28.93 -11.89
C PHE A 100 65.67 -28.66 -13.22
N LYS A 101 66.25 -29.05 -14.37
CA LYS A 101 65.57 -28.88 -15.68
C LYS A 101 64.28 -29.69 -15.80
N ILE A 102 64.24 -30.89 -15.22
CA ILE A 102 63.02 -31.72 -15.17
C ILE A 102 61.96 -31.02 -14.32
N PHE A 103 62.35 -30.50 -13.16
CA PHE A 103 61.45 -29.76 -12.26
C PHE A 103 61.00 -28.41 -12.85
N GLU A 104 61.88 -27.68 -13.51
CA GLU A 104 61.54 -26.45 -14.25
C GLU A 104 60.55 -26.74 -15.38
N ARG A 105 60.63 -27.92 -16.01
CA ARG A 105 59.70 -28.33 -17.07
C ARG A 105 58.34 -28.80 -16.55
N TRP A 106 58.33 -29.67 -15.56
CA TRP A 106 57.12 -30.36 -15.10
C TRP A 106 56.59 -29.83 -13.78
N GLY A 107 57.47 -29.41 -12.87
CA GLY A 107 57.09 -28.85 -11.58
C GLY A 107 56.22 -27.60 -11.71
N GLY A 108 56.57 -26.69 -12.63
CA GLY A 108 55.74 -25.52 -12.94
C GLY A 108 54.31 -25.90 -13.35
N ILE A 109 54.15 -26.86 -14.26
CA ILE A 109 52.85 -27.34 -14.74
C ILE A 109 52.06 -28.03 -13.62
N VAL A 110 52.68 -28.98 -12.91
CA VAL A 110 52.02 -29.75 -11.84
C VAL A 110 51.50 -28.83 -10.74
N PHE A 111 52.33 -27.93 -10.24
CA PHE A 111 51.91 -27.00 -9.18
C PHE A 111 50.91 -25.95 -9.69
N SER A 112 50.97 -25.53 -10.96
CA SER A 112 49.95 -24.65 -11.54
C SER A 112 48.59 -25.33 -11.61
N ILE A 113 48.53 -26.61 -12.03
CA ILE A 113 47.29 -27.40 -12.07
C ILE A 113 46.75 -27.62 -10.65
N LEU A 114 47.61 -27.97 -9.70
CA LEU A 114 47.21 -28.16 -8.30
C LEU A 114 46.64 -26.87 -7.69
N SER A 115 47.33 -25.73 -7.90
CA SER A 115 46.86 -24.44 -7.41
C SER A 115 45.55 -24.01 -8.08
N ALA A 116 45.42 -24.22 -9.39
CA ALA A 116 44.19 -23.89 -10.12
C ALA A 116 43.00 -24.75 -9.68
N ALA A 117 43.20 -26.07 -9.56
CA ALA A 117 42.17 -27.00 -9.08
C ALA A 117 41.72 -26.64 -7.66
N TYR A 118 42.66 -26.31 -6.77
CA TYR A 118 42.36 -25.85 -5.42
C TYR A 118 41.52 -24.57 -5.43
N SER A 119 41.98 -23.51 -6.12
CA SER A 119 41.29 -22.23 -6.12
C SER A 119 39.89 -22.30 -6.76
N ILE A 120 39.70 -23.13 -7.79
CA ILE A 120 38.39 -23.33 -8.42
C ILE A 120 37.46 -24.13 -7.51
N ALA A 121 37.90 -25.28 -6.98
CA ALA A 121 37.07 -26.15 -6.15
C ALA A 121 36.63 -25.44 -4.87
N ILE A 122 37.57 -24.79 -4.17
CA ILE A 122 37.25 -24.03 -2.96
C ILE A 122 36.43 -22.79 -3.29
N GLY A 123 36.73 -22.06 -4.38
CA GLY A 123 35.94 -20.91 -4.80
C GLY A 123 34.45 -21.26 -5.03
N LEU A 124 34.17 -22.36 -5.74
CA LEU A 124 32.80 -22.84 -5.94
C LEU A 124 32.13 -23.28 -4.63
N TRP A 125 32.87 -23.96 -3.76
CA TRP A 125 32.36 -24.36 -2.44
C TRP A 125 32.00 -23.15 -1.56
N LEU A 126 32.82 -22.09 -1.55
CA LEU A 126 32.51 -20.87 -0.81
C LEU A 126 31.28 -20.13 -1.37
N ILE A 127 31.06 -20.13 -2.69
CA ILE A 127 29.84 -19.57 -3.29
C ILE A 127 28.61 -20.38 -2.88
N SER A 128 28.72 -21.72 -2.83
CA SER A 128 27.62 -22.57 -2.37
C SER A 128 27.22 -22.25 -0.92
N LYS A 129 28.21 -22.08 -0.03
CA LYS A 129 28.02 -21.60 1.35
C LYS A 129 27.32 -20.25 1.42
N LEU A 130 27.62 -19.33 0.51
CA LEU A 130 27.00 -18.00 0.51
C LEU A 130 25.52 -18.04 0.09
N ARG A 131 25.13 -18.99 -0.77
CA ARG A 131 23.75 -19.15 -1.26
C ARG A 131 22.82 -19.80 -0.23
N GLU A 132 23.35 -20.50 0.76
CA GLU A 132 22.58 -21.14 1.83
C GLU A 132 21.95 -20.14 2.82
N GLY A 133 22.17 -18.82 2.65
CA GLY A 133 21.50 -17.78 3.45
C GLY A 133 22.01 -17.67 4.89
N LEU A 134 23.24 -18.11 5.16
CA LEU A 134 23.87 -18.04 6.47
C LEU A 134 24.07 -16.58 6.93
N GLU A 135 23.93 -16.34 8.24
CA GLU A 135 24.28 -15.06 8.87
C GLU A 135 25.74 -14.70 8.58
N LEU A 136 25.96 -13.55 7.92
CA LEU A 136 27.28 -13.11 7.46
C LEU A 136 28.14 -12.54 8.60
N VAL A 137 27.50 -11.93 9.59
CA VAL A 137 28.14 -11.31 10.75
C VAL A 137 27.66 -12.01 12.01
N GLY A 138 28.56 -12.73 12.66
CA GLY A 138 28.31 -13.38 13.95
C GLY A 138 28.66 -12.49 15.15
N ARG A 139 29.10 -13.11 16.23
CA ARG A 139 29.41 -12.45 17.51
C ARG A 139 30.71 -11.65 17.41
N ASN A 140 30.70 -10.43 17.93
CA ASN A 140 31.86 -9.54 18.08
C ASN A 140 32.59 -9.21 16.75
N PRO A 141 31.99 -8.39 15.87
CA PRO A 141 32.59 -7.99 14.58
C PRO A 141 33.97 -7.32 14.74
N LEU A 142 34.20 -6.62 15.87
CA LEU A 142 35.49 -5.99 16.19
C LEU A 142 36.64 -6.98 16.35
N ALA A 143 36.39 -8.17 16.90
CA ALA A 143 37.40 -9.22 17.02
C ALA A 143 37.75 -9.83 15.65
N GLY A 144 36.77 -9.93 14.75
CA GLY A 144 37.02 -10.29 13.35
C GLY A 144 37.84 -9.23 12.62
N ALA A 145 37.48 -7.95 12.79
CA ALA A 145 38.19 -6.84 12.15
C ALA A 145 39.66 -6.75 12.59
N SER A 146 39.95 -6.91 13.89
CA SER A 146 41.32 -6.88 14.41
C SER A 146 42.16 -8.03 13.87
N ALA A 147 41.61 -9.25 13.80
CA ALA A 147 42.27 -10.39 13.18
C ALA A 147 42.59 -10.14 11.69
N MET A 148 41.68 -9.50 10.96
CA MET A 148 41.89 -9.15 9.55
C MET A 148 42.95 -8.06 9.35
N ILE A 149 43.08 -7.09 10.28
CA ILE A 149 44.17 -6.11 10.25
C ILE A 149 45.53 -6.79 10.43
N VAL A 150 45.63 -7.76 11.36
CA VAL A 150 46.86 -8.53 11.57
C VAL A 150 47.19 -9.36 10.33
N ALA A 151 46.21 -10.07 9.77
CA ALA A 151 46.37 -10.87 8.56
C ALA A 151 46.76 -10.00 7.34
N TRP A 152 46.15 -8.82 7.20
CA TRP A 152 46.50 -7.83 6.19
C TRP A 152 47.95 -7.39 6.33
N PHE A 153 48.34 -6.91 7.51
CA PHE A 153 49.66 -6.33 7.73
C PHE A 153 50.77 -7.36 7.51
N ALA A 154 50.62 -8.56 8.08
CA ALA A 154 51.61 -9.63 7.95
C ALA A 154 51.74 -10.11 6.50
N SER A 155 50.61 -10.33 5.82
CA SER A 155 50.60 -10.74 4.41
C SER A 155 51.17 -9.64 3.50
N PHE A 156 50.82 -8.38 3.75
CA PHE A 156 51.28 -7.23 2.97
C PHE A 156 52.79 -7.04 3.06
N LEU A 157 53.36 -7.07 4.27
CA LEU A 157 54.79 -6.90 4.48
C LEU A 157 55.61 -7.95 3.72
N LEU A 158 55.25 -9.22 3.89
CA LEU A 158 56.00 -10.31 3.26
C LEU A 158 55.81 -10.29 1.74
N ALA A 159 54.60 -9.97 1.28
CA ALA A 159 54.32 -9.91 -0.14
C ALA A 159 55.04 -8.74 -0.83
N LYS A 160 55.15 -7.59 -0.16
CA LYS A 160 55.94 -6.46 -0.65
C LYS A 160 57.42 -6.78 -0.68
N TYR A 161 57.92 -7.49 0.33
CA TYR A 161 59.31 -7.95 0.39
C TYR A 161 59.63 -8.94 -0.74
N ALA A 162 58.78 -9.95 -0.95
CA ALA A 162 58.91 -10.93 -2.02
C ALA A 162 58.82 -10.30 -3.42
N SER A 163 57.87 -9.37 -3.62
CA SER A 163 57.72 -8.63 -4.87
C SER A 163 58.92 -7.71 -5.14
N GLY A 164 59.47 -7.07 -4.10
CA GLY A 164 60.71 -6.28 -4.20
C GLY A 164 61.91 -7.12 -4.63
N MET A 165 62.10 -8.30 -4.04
CA MET A 165 63.16 -9.23 -4.45
C MET A 165 62.99 -9.74 -5.88
N SER A 166 61.75 -9.90 -6.35
CA SER A 166 61.47 -10.41 -7.69
C SER A 166 61.93 -9.47 -8.84
N SER A 167 62.47 -8.29 -8.52
CA SER A 167 63.11 -7.41 -9.49
C SER A 167 64.43 -7.97 -10.04
N GLU A 168 65.15 -8.79 -9.27
CA GLU A 168 66.39 -9.43 -9.68
C GLU A 168 66.11 -10.70 -10.50
N LYS A 169 66.87 -10.93 -11.58
CA LYS A 169 66.61 -12.02 -12.56
C LYS A 169 66.54 -13.42 -11.92
N ASP A 170 67.36 -13.68 -10.91
CA ASP A 170 67.41 -14.98 -10.23
C ASP A 170 66.26 -15.18 -9.23
N TRP A 171 65.59 -14.10 -8.84
CA TRP A 171 64.53 -14.08 -7.81
C TRP A 171 63.12 -13.84 -8.39
N GLN A 172 63.00 -13.73 -9.71
CA GLN A 172 61.72 -13.49 -10.40
C GLN A 172 60.59 -14.47 -10.02
N PRO A 173 60.83 -15.77 -9.73
CA PRO A 173 59.79 -16.70 -9.30
C PRO A 173 59.05 -16.29 -8.02
N LEU A 174 59.70 -15.56 -7.10
CA LEU A 174 59.06 -15.05 -5.87
C LEU A 174 57.87 -14.13 -6.15
N ARG A 175 57.76 -13.59 -7.37
CA ARG A 175 56.60 -12.79 -7.80
C ARG A 175 55.28 -13.56 -7.71
N ALA A 176 55.28 -14.86 -7.99
CA ALA A 176 54.06 -15.67 -7.93
C ALA A 176 53.49 -15.72 -6.49
N GLY A 177 54.34 -15.98 -5.49
CA GLY A 177 53.93 -15.97 -4.09
C GLY A 177 53.59 -14.56 -3.58
N GLY A 178 54.35 -13.54 -4.01
CA GLY A 178 54.11 -12.15 -3.63
C GLY A 178 52.79 -11.59 -4.18
N SER A 179 52.48 -11.80 -5.46
CA SER A 179 51.22 -11.34 -6.06
C SER A 179 50.00 -11.99 -5.41
N TYR A 180 50.08 -13.29 -5.11
CA TYR A 180 49.00 -14.00 -4.43
C TYR A 180 48.79 -13.51 -2.99
N LEU A 181 49.86 -13.32 -2.20
CA LEU A 181 49.72 -12.75 -0.85
C LEU A 181 49.24 -11.29 -0.85
N ILE A 182 49.57 -10.49 -1.87
CA ILE A 182 49.01 -9.14 -2.03
C ILE A 182 47.49 -9.20 -2.19
N SER A 183 46.98 -10.15 -2.99
CA SER A 183 45.54 -10.35 -3.10
C SER A 183 44.89 -10.73 -1.76
N SER A 184 45.55 -11.58 -0.98
CA SER A 184 45.10 -11.97 0.36
C SER A 184 45.12 -10.78 1.33
N SER A 185 46.14 -9.93 1.24
CA SER A 185 46.23 -8.71 2.04
C SER A 185 45.12 -7.71 1.68
N ALA A 186 44.87 -7.49 0.38
CA ALA A 186 43.82 -6.58 -0.08
C ALA A 186 42.43 -7.08 0.35
N ALA A 187 42.15 -8.38 0.19
CA ALA A 187 40.91 -8.99 0.67
C ALA A 187 40.75 -8.87 2.20
N SER A 188 41.83 -9.04 2.96
CA SER A 188 41.84 -8.87 4.41
C SER A 188 41.55 -7.43 4.83
N LEU A 189 42.14 -6.44 4.14
CA LEU A 189 41.87 -5.03 4.42
C LEU A 189 40.42 -4.64 4.10
N ILE A 190 39.91 -5.07 2.95
CA ILE A 190 38.52 -4.81 2.54
C ILE A 190 37.55 -5.43 3.57
N THR A 191 37.83 -6.66 4.00
CA THR A 191 37.00 -7.33 5.01
C THR A 191 37.11 -6.67 6.38
N ALA A 192 38.30 -6.20 6.79
CA ALA A 192 38.46 -5.43 8.02
C ALA A 192 37.64 -4.13 8.01
N ILE A 193 37.67 -3.39 6.90
CA ILE A 193 36.88 -2.15 6.73
C ILE A 193 35.39 -2.49 6.72
N ALA A 194 34.98 -3.54 6.00
CA ALA A 194 33.58 -3.96 5.94
C ALA A 194 33.03 -4.34 7.33
N LEU A 195 33.80 -5.09 8.12
CA LEU A 195 33.44 -5.42 9.50
C LEU A 195 33.44 -4.19 10.42
N GLY A 196 34.34 -3.23 10.20
CA GLY A 196 34.32 -1.94 10.89
C GLY A 196 33.08 -1.11 10.59
N ILE A 197 32.61 -1.11 9.33
CA ILE A 197 31.39 -0.40 8.91
C ILE A 197 30.13 -1.12 9.41
N SER A 198 30.14 -2.45 9.50
CA SER A 198 29.03 -3.24 10.06
C SER A 198 28.71 -2.85 11.52
N PHE A 199 29.68 -2.29 12.26
CA PHE A 199 29.42 -1.69 13.58
C PHE A 199 28.32 -0.61 13.55
N PHE A 200 28.14 0.08 12.43
CA PHE A 200 27.11 1.10 12.23
C PHE A 200 25.80 0.55 11.64
N HIS A 201 25.58 -0.77 11.71
CA HIS A 201 24.40 -1.47 11.18
C HIS A 201 24.23 -1.39 9.65
N TYR A 202 25.33 -1.29 8.91
CA TYR A 202 25.34 -1.38 7.44
C TYR A 202 25.94 -2.73 6.99
N GLU A 203 25.09 -3.64 6.52
CA GLU A 203 25.48 -5.01 6.12
C GLU A 203 25.98 -5.13 4.67
N LEU A 204 25.66 -4.15 3.82
CA LEU A 204 25.99 -4.19 2.39
C LEU A 204 27.51 -4.32 2.11
N PRO A 205 28.42 -3.61 2.81
CA PRO A 205 29.86 -3.80 2.62
C PRO A 205 30.36 -5.21 2.96
N VAL A 206 29.77 -5.87 3.95
CA VAL A 206 30.14 -7.24 4.35
C VAL A 206 29.68 -8.23 3.29
N LEU A 207 28.48 -8.05 2.73
CA LEU A 207 27.99 -8.85 1.61
C LEU A 207 28.94 -8.76 0.40
N ILE A 208 29.35 -7.55 0.04
CA ILE A 208 30.30 -7.32 -1.07
C ILE A 208 31.65 -7.99 -0.78
N ALA A 209 32.20 -7.81 0.43
CA ALA A 209 33.46 -8.44 0.83
C ALA A 209 33.41 -9.98 0.79
N SER A 210 32.26 -10.56 1.13
CA SER A 210 32.06 -12.01 1.14
C SER A 210 32.01 -12.61 -0.27
N TRP A 211 31.44 -11.89 -1.23
CA TRP A 211 31.47 -12.27 -2.65
C TRP A 211 32.83 -12.06 -3.31
N LEU A 212 33.61 -11.08 -2.84
CA LEU A 212 34.89 -10.73 -3.44
C LEU A 212 35.89 -11.89 -3.40
N ILE A 213 36.03 -12.59 -2.27
CA ILE A 213 37.07 -13.60 -2.07
C ILE A 213 36.88 -14.81 -3.01
N PRO A 214 35.69 -15.45 -3.09
CA PRO A 214 35.49 -16.57 -4.01
C PRO A 214 35.66 -16.16 -5.47
N VAL A 215 35.21 -14.97 -5.84
CA VAL A 215 35.38 -14.45 -7.21
C VAL A 215 36.86 -14.27 -7.55
N VAL A 216 37.67 -13.71 -6.65
CA VAL A 216 39.12 -13.59 -6.83
C VAL A 216 39.78 -14.96 -6.96
N MET A 217 39.38 -15.95 -6.15
CA MET A 217 39.90 -17.33 -6.25
C MET A 217 39.55 -17.98 -7.59
N LEU A 218 38.31 -17.84 -8.06
CA LEU A 218 37.88 -18.35 -9.36
C LEU A 218 38.62 -17.67 -10.51
N ALA A 219 38.77 -16.35 -10.47
CA ALA A 219 39.48 -15.58 -11.49
C ALA A 219 40.96 -15.98 -11.55
N PHE A 220 41.62 -16.11 -10.40
CA PHE A 220 43.01 -16.60 -10.32
C PHE A 220 43.14 -18.04 -10.82
N GLY A 221 42.22 -18.92 -10.44
CA GLY A 221 42.19 -20.30 -10.91
C GLY A 221 42.04 -20.39 -12.43
N ALA A 222 41.05 -19.70 -13.00
CA ALA A 222 40.83 -19.63 -14.45
C ALA A 222 42.04 -19.05 -15.20
N GLU A 223 42.64 -17.98 -14.67
CA GLU A 223 43.86 -17.41 -15.25
C GLU A 223 45.03 -18.40 -15.21
N THR A 224 45.19 -19.12 -14.10
CA THR A 224 46.27 -20.11 -13.93
C THR A 224 46.10 -21.28 -14.90
N VAL A 225 44.86 -21.77 -15.12
CA VAL A 225 44.57 -22.77 -16.17
C VAL A 225 44.98 -22.24 -17.54
N LEU A 226 44.53 -21.04 -17.89
CA LEU A 226 44.83 -20.43 -19.19
C LEU A 226 46.35 -20.23 -19.37
N ASN A 227 47.03 -19.68 -18.36
CA ASN A 227 48.47 -19.48 -18.38
C ASN A 227 49.21 -20.81 -18.50
N THR A 228 48.77 -21.87 -17.81
CA THR A 228 49.38 -23.20 -17.91
C THR A 228 49.22 -23.80 -19.30
N VAL A 229 48.03 -23.68 -19.90
CA VAL A 229 47.79 -24.11 -21.29
C VAL A 229 48.69 -23.34 -22.25
N LEU A 230 48.74 -22.01 -22.14
CA LEU A 230 49.59 -21.18 -23.00
C LEU A 230 51.08 -21.48 -22.80
N ASP A 231 51.50 -21.84 -21.59
CA ASP A 231 52.88 -22.16 -21.27
C ASP A 231 53.34 -23.50 -21.87
N ILE A 232 52.42 -24.46 -22.02
CA ILE A 232 52.68 -25.73 -22.75
C ILE A 232 53.03 -25.45 -24.22
N TYR A 233 52.37 -24.47 -24.85
CA TYR A 233 52.59 -24.10 -26.25
C TYR A 233 53.68 -23.04 -26.44
N ARG A 234 54.29 -22.51 -25.36
CA ARG A 234 55.25 -21.41 -25.46
C ARG A 234 56.66 -21.90 -25.84
N PRO A 235 57.25 -21.44 -26.95
CA PRO A 235 58.60 -21.84 -27.35
C PRO A 235 59.64 -21.32 -26.35
N ARG A 236 60.57 -22.20 -25.94
CA ARG A 236 61.57 -21.92 -24.89
C ARG A 236 62.85 -21.34 -25.49
N ILE A 237 63.10 -20.05 -25.27
CA ILE A 237 64.32 -19.35 -25.71
C ILE A 237 65.40 -19.50 -24.64
N LYS A 238 66.61 -19.92 -25.03
CA LYS A 238 67.76 -20.06 -24.10
C LYS A 238 68.10 -18.70 -23.49
N GLY A 239 68.07 -18.60 -22.16
CA GLY A 239 68.46 -17.40 -21.41
C GLY A 239 67.33 -16.41 -21.09
N ALA A 240 66.11 -16.64 -21.57
CA ALA A 240 64.92 -15.88 -21.17
C ALA A 240 64.27 -16.51 -19.93
N TYR A 241 63.84 -15.68 -18.98
CA TYR A 241 63.10 -16.16 -17.79
C TYR A 241 61.76 -16.76 -18.20
N HIS A 242 61.52 -17.99 -17.77
CA HIS A 242 60.26 -18.70 -17.95
C HIS A 242 59.29 -18.30 -16.83
N ARG A 243 58.18 -17.66 -17.19
CA ARG A 243 57.13 -17.30 -16.22
C ARG A 243 56.25 -18.53 -15.99
N PRO A 244 56.28 -19.17 -14.80
CA PRO A 244 55.40 -20.29 -14.53
C PRO A 244 53.93 -19.85 -14.54
N GLY A 245 53.00 -20.77 -14.84
CA GLY A 245 51.56 -20.48 -14.87
C GLY A 245 50.99 -19.89 -13.58
N LEU A 246 51.65 -20.15 -12.45
CA LEU A 246 51.38 -19.61 -11.11
C LEU A 246 51.54 -18.08 -10.98
N ASP A 247 52.27 -17.45 -11.91
CA ASP A 247 52.53 -16.01 -11.89
C ASP A 247 51.36 -15.24 -12.53
N SER A 248 50.34 -14.94 -11.72
CA SER A 248 49.11 -14.25 -12.16
C SER A 248 49.36 -12.78 -12.50
N ARG A 249 48.91 -12.39 -13.68
CA ARG A 249 48.90 -10.99 -14.15
C ARG A 249 47.78 -10.21 -13.48
N LEU A 250 46.61 -10.81 -13.24
CA LEU A 250 45.48 -10.14 -12.58
C LEU A 250 45.85 -9.73 -11.16
N LEU A 251 46.44 -10.64 -10.39
CA LEU A 251 46.91 -10.35 -9.04
C LEU A 251 48.16 -9.45 -9.06
N GLY A 252 48.95 -9.52 -10.14
CA GLY A 252 50.07 -8.62 -10.41
C GLY A 252 49.68 -7.14 -10.49
N ILE A 253 48.48 -6.80 -10.97
CA ILE A 253 47.98 -5.41 -11.06
C ILE A 253 47.99 -4.74 -9.68
N ILE A 254 47.50 -5.47 -8.68
CA ILE A 254 47.38 -4.98 -7.30
C ILE A 254 48.77 -4.69 -6.71
N SER A 255 49.78 -5.49 -7.11
CA SER A 255 51.16 -5.35 -6.63
C SER A 255 51.97 -4.21 -7.30
N GLN A 256 51.64 -3.90 -8.56
CA GLN A 256 52.32 -2.92 -9.41
C GLN A 256 51.27 -2.20 -10.29
N PRO A 257 50.59 -1.16 -9.75
CA PRO A 257 49.45 -0.50 -10.40
C PRO A 257 49.72 0.06 -11.80
N GLY A 258 50.98 0.44 -12.10
CA GLY A 258 51.37 0.94 -13.42
C GLY A 258 51.63 -0.14 -14.49
N SER A 259 51.72 -1.43 -14.12
CA SER A 259 52.22 -2.46 -15.05
C SER A 259 51.25 -2.81 -16.19
N MET A 260 49.93 -2.82 -15.94
CA MET A 260 48.93 -3.12 -16.97
C MET A 260 48.75 -1.98 -17.96
N LEU A 261 48.75 -0.77 -17.45
CA LEU A 261 48.67 0.46 -18.23
C LEU A 261 49.90 0.51 -19.17
N HIS A 262 51.12 0.23 -18.67
CA HIS A 262 52.31 0.08 -19.51
C HIS A 262 52.27 -1.13 -20.46
N THR A 263 51.65 -2.25 -20.09
CA THR A 263 51.51 -3.43 -20.95
C THR A 263 50.53 -3.17 -22.09
N ALA A 264 49.37 -2.57 -21.81
CA ALA A 264 48.39 -2.17 -22.81
C ALA A 264 48.97 -1.09 -23.74
N ALA A 265 49.63 -0.07 -23.18
CA ALA A 265 50.28 0.96 -23.95
C ALA A 265 51.42 0.39 -24.81
N SER A 266 52.26 -0.51 -24.29
CA SER A 266 53.30 -1.17 -25.10
C SER A 266 52.75 -2.13 -26.16
N THR A 267 51.56 -2.71 -25.94
CA THR A 267 50.87 -3.54 -26.94
C THR A 267 50.29 -2.67 -28.05
N ILE A 268 49.77 -1.49 -27.72
CA ILE A 268 49.36 -0.46 -28.69
C ILE A 268 50.58 0.07 -29.44
N ASP A 269 51.68 0.37 -28.74
CA ASP A 269 52.95 0.80 -29.34
C ASP A 269 53.47 -0.25 -30.34
N TYR A 270 53.30 -1.53 -30.02
CA TYR A 270 53.66 -2.66 -30.89
C TYR A 270 52.73 -2.81 -32.09
N GLN A 271 51.40 -2.77 -31.86
CA GLN A 271 50.40 -2.99 -32.91
C GLN A 271 50.31 -1.82 -33.90
N PHE A 272 50.56 -0.60 -33.42
CA PHE A 272 50.40 0.62 -34.21
C PHE A 272 51.72 1.34 -34.54
N GLY A 273 52.86 0.90 -33.99
CA GLY A 273 54.18 1.42 -34.34
C GLY A 273 54.53 2.82 -33.80
N PHE A 274 53.66 3.45 -32.99
CA PHE A 274 53.91 4.75 -32.36
C PHE A 274 53.90 4.65 -30.83
N LYS A 275 54.82 5.37 -30.15
CA LYS A 275 55.04 5.29 -28.69
C LYS A 275 54.01 6.10 -27.89
N VAL A 276 52.77 5.63 -27.81
CA VAL A 276 51.68 6.21 -27.00
C VAL A 276 52.08 6.31 -25.53
N SER A 277 52.78 5.30 -25.02
CA SER A 277 53.23 5.24 -23.61
C SER A 277 54.14 6.42 -23.19
N GLN A 278 54.77 7.10 -24.16
CA GLN A 278 55.68 8.23 -23.94
C GLN A 278 55.02 9.60 -24.13
N THR A 279 53.75 9.63 -24.54
CA THR A 279 53.03 10.88 -24.74
C THR A 279 52.67 11.53 -23.40
N TRP A 280 52.68 12.86 -23.35
CA TRP A 280 52.27 13.61 -22.15
C TRP A 280 50.84 13.26 -21.72
N PHE A 281 49.94 13.01 -22.68
CA PHE A 281 48.54 12.66 -22.44
C PHE A 281 48.38 11.42 -21.56
N TYR A 282 49.15 10.37 -21.82
CA TYR A 282 49.10 9.15 -21.04
C TYR A 282 49.58 9.35 -19.59
N ARG A 283 50.68 10.10 -19.40
CA ARG A 283 51.19 10.44 -18.05
C ARG A 283 50.23 11.36 -17.28
N LEU A 284 49.51 12.22 -17.98
CA LEU A 284 48.45 13.04 -17.42
C LEU A 284 47.28 12.17 -16.98
N LEU A 285 46.82 11.24 -17.82
CA LEU A 285 45.71 10.34 -17.54
C LEU A 285 46.01 9.42 -16.33
N GLU A 286 47.21 8.84 -16.27
CA GLU A 286 47.65 8.01 -15.14
C GLU A 286 47.68 8.80 -13.82
N LYS A 287 48.11 10.07 -13.85
CA LYS A 287 48.14 10.94 -12.66
C LYS A 287 46.76 11.54 -12.32
N ALA A 288 45.88 11.73 -13.30
CA ALA A 288 44.60 12.42 -13.13
C ALA A 288 43.45 11.47 -12.78
N ILE A 289 43.50 10.19 -13.17
CA ILE A 289 42.42 9.23 -12.87
C ILE A 289 42.17 9.11 -11.37
N LEU A 290 43.23 8.95 -10.56
CA LEU A 290 43.07 8.77 -9.11
C LEU A 290 42.44 10.00 -8.42
N PRO A 291 42.94 11.24 -8.61
CA PRO A 291 42.30 12.42 -8.01
C PRO A 291 40.92 12.69 -8.59
N LEU A 292 40.66 12.38 -9.86
CA LEU A 292 39.33 12.52 -10.46
C LEU A 292 38.33 11.53 -9.86
N MET A 293 38.73 10.28 -9.65
CA MET A 293 37.91 9.27 -8.98
C MET A 293 37.65 9.65 -7.52
N LEU A 294 38.66 10.15 -6.81
CA LEU A 294 38.49 10.68 -5.44
C LEU A 294 37.53 11.87 -5.41
N LEU A 295 37.65 12.79 -6.37
CA LEU A 295 36.75 13.94 -6.50
C LEU A 295 35.32 13.49 -6.82
N LEU A 296 35.14 12.49 -7.70
CA LEU A 296 33.83 11.93 -8.01
C LEU A 296 33.18 11.30 -6.77
N ILE A 297 33.93 10.50 -6.00
CA ILE A 297 33.46 9.90 -4.75
C ILE A 297 33.12 11.00 -3.73
N LEU A 298 33.94 12.04 -3.63
CA LEU A 298 33.68 13.19 -2.75
C LEU A 298 32.42 13.95 -3.16
N CYS A 299 32.22 14.22 -4.46
CA CYS A 299 31.00 14.86 -4.97
C CYS A 299 29.77 14.00 -4.68
N MET A 300 29.86 12.69 -4.90
CA MET A 300 28.78 11.75 -4.60
C MET A 300 28.47 11.71 -3.09
N TYR A 301 29.50 11.80 -2.24
CA TYR A 301 29.36 11.90 -0.80
C TYR A 301 28.70 13.22 -0.37
N LEU A 302 29.11 14.36 -0.97
CA LEU A 302 28.52 15.67 -0.70
C LEU A 302 27.06 15.78 -1.18
N MET A 303 26.67 15.04 -2.21
CA MET A 303 25.26 14.94 -2.61
C MET A 303 24.38 14.36 -1.50
N SER A 304 24.92 13.52 -0.61
CA SER A 304 24.18 13.01 0.54
C SER A 304 23.81 14.06 1.58
N CYS A 305 24.38 15.28 1.50
CA CYS A 305 24.03 16.41 2.37
C CYS A 305 22.68 17.05 2.04
N PHE A 306 22.14 16.82 0.83
CA PHE A 306 20.90 17.45 0.40
C PHE A 306 19.70 16.56 0.71
N VAL A 307 18.67 17.15 1.34
CA VAL A 307 17.38 16.51 1.57
C VAL A 307 16.30 17.40 0.97
N VAL A 308 15.45 16.80 0.13
CA VAL A 308 14.31 17.49 -0.47
C VAL A 308 13.03 16.91 0.12
N VAL A 309 12.24 17.77 0.76
CA VAL A 309 10.96 17.42 1.36
C VAL A 309 9.85 17.91 0.45
N GLY A 310 8.99 16.98 0.00
CA GLY A 310 7.86 17.29 -0.87
C GLY A 310 6.75 18.07 -0.16
N PRO A 311 5.78 18.64 -0.91
CA PRO A 311 4.61 19.30 -0.33
C PRO A 311 3.79 18.30 0.50
N GLY A 312 3.20 18.78 1.61
CA GLY A 312 2.41 17.96 2.54
C GLY A 312 3.22 17.00 3.44
N LYS A 313 4.55 17.02 3.31
CA LYS A 313 5.48 16.19 4.09
C LYS A 313 6.32 17.05 5.03
N LYS A 314 6.71 16.46 6.16
CA LYS A 314 7.77 17.00 7.03
C LYS A 314 8.84 15.93 7.22
N ALA A 315 10.07 16.35 7.50
CA ALA A 315 11.16 15.44 7.79
C ALA A 315 11.73 15.67 9.19
N ALA A 316 11.92 14.59 9.94
CA ALA A 316 12.69 14.60 11.18
C ALA A 316 14.15 14.28 10.86
N ILE A 317 15.08 15.17 11.21
CA ILE A 317 16.52 14.98 10.99
C ILE A 317 17.18 14.57 12.31
N GLU A 318 17.75 13.37 12.35
CA GLU A 318 18.57 12.84 13.44
C GLU A 318 20.04 13.11 13.17
N HIS A 319 20.77 13.64 14.15
CA HIS A 319 22.23 13.74 14.18
C HIS A 319 22.80 12.64 15.07
N LEU A 320 23.48 11.65 14.49
CA LEU A 320 24.07 10.50 15.20
C LEU A 320 23.06 9.76 16.10
N GLY A 321 21.79 9.71 15.69
CA GLY A 321 20.69 9.11 16.45
C GLY A 321 20.12 9.99 17.56
N SER A 322 20.68 11.19 17.76
CA SER A 322 20.12 12.22 18.63
C SER A 322 19.39 13.26 17.78
N THR A 323 18.17 13.63 18.16
CA THR A 323 17.56 14.85 17.61
C THR A 323 18.19 16.04 18.35
N ASP A 324 19.25 16.61 17.79
CA ASP A 324 19.96 17.80 18.31
C ASP A 324 18.97 18.79 18.97
N ASN A 325 19.16 19.07 20.28
CA ASN A 325 18.43 20.06 21.08
C ASN A 325 16.93 20.22 20.76
N GLY A 326 16.21 19.11 20.60
CA GLY A 326 14.75 19.07 20.69
C GLY A 326 14.00 19.48 19.42
N ARG A 327 13.85 18.55 18.46
CA ARG A 327 12.92 18.61 17.31
C ARG A 327 13.45 19.40 16.10
N ARG A 328 14.53 18.94 15.47
CA ARG A 328 14.88 19.37 14.10
C ARG A 328 13.90 18.78 13.08
N ILE A 329 12.68 19.30 13.07
CA ILE A 329 11.65 19.02 12.08
C ILE A 329 11.72 20.09 10.99
N VAL A 330 11.84 19.66 9.74
CA VAL A 330 11.84 20.55 8.58
C VAL A 330 10.60 20.35 7.74
N GLY A 331 10.03 21.45 7.24
CA GLY A 331 8.87 21.44 6.34
C GLY A 331 9.26 21.23 4.87
N PRO A 332 8.30 21.37 3.94
CA PRO A 332 8.53 21.26 2.50
C PRO A 332 9.64 22.20 2.02
N GLY A 333 10.51 21.72 1.13
CA GLY A 333 11.64 22.47 0.59
C GLY A 333 12.96 21.70 0.58
N MET A 334 14.02 22.37 0.12
CA MET A 334 15.37 21.81 0.11
C MET A 334 16.10 22.22 1.40
N HIS A 335 16.64 21.23 2.10
CA HIS A 335 17.33 21.40 3.37
C HIS A 335 18.71 20.75 3.32
N LEU A 336 19.65 21.32 4.08
CA LEU A 336 21.01 20.81 4.20
C LEU A 336 21.14 20.02 5.50
N LYS A 337 21.70 18.81 5.42
CA LYS A 337 22.06 17.95 6.53
C LYS A 337 23.53 17.54 6.42
N TRP A 338 24.09 17.00 7.50
CA TRP A 338 25.40 16.36 7.42
C TRP A 338 25.34 15.12 6.51
N PRO A 339 26.44 14.81 5.81
CA PRO A 339 26.48 13.65 4.94
C PRO A 339 26.26 12.36 5.76
N ALA A 340 25.70 11.34 5.13
CA ALA A 340 25.52 10.04 5.77
C ALA A 340 26.89 9.47 6.19
N PRO A 341 27.04 8.86 7.38
CA PRO A 341 25.98 8.41 8.29
C PRO A 341 25.66 9.38 9.44
N PHE A 342 26.21 10.60 9.45
CA PHE A 342 26.07 11.53 10.58
C PHE A 342 24.63 12.03 10.73
N ASP A 343 24.00 12.52 9.66
CA ASP A 343 22.58 12.87 9.69
C ASP A 343 21.72 11.90 8.89
N LYS A 344 20.61 11.45 9.48
CA LYS A 344 19.53 10.70 8.81
C LYS A 344 18.24 11.52 8.81
N ALA A 345 17.50 11.48 7.70
CA ALA A 345 16.24 12.23 7.56
C ALA A 345 15.08 11.26 7.31
N TYR A 346 14.06 11.33 8.16
CA TYR A 346 12.84 10.51 8.07
C TYR A 346 11.71 11.40 7.57
N ILE A 347 11.29 11.18 6.33
CA ILE A 347 10.24 11.97 5.68
C ILE A 347 8.90 11.27 5.89
N HIS A 348 7.92 11.98 6.44
CA HIS A 348 6.57 11.47 6.68
C HIS A 348 5.51 12.42 6.13
N ASP A 349 4.40 11.85 5.68
CA ASP A 349 3.19 12.57 5.28
C ASP A 349 2.46 13.09 6.52
N THR A 350 2.47 14.40 6.74
CA THR A 350 1.81 15.04 7.90
C THR A 350 0.50 15.71 7.56
N GLU A 351 0.36 16.22 6.33
CA GLU A 351 -0.87 16.92 5.91
C GLU A 351 -1.88 16.00 5.23
N ARG A 352 -1.45 14.82 4.77
CA ARG A 352 -2.33 13.82 4.16
C ARG A 352 -3.11 13.09 5.24
N ILE A 353 -4.41 12.98 5.05
CA ILE A 353 -5.28 12.13 5.88
C ILE A 353 -4.92 10.66 5.60
N GLN A 354 -4.53 9.97 6.65
CA GLN A 354 -4.26 8.54 6.68
C GLN A 354 -5.47 7.81 7.26
N GLN A 355 -5.68 6.57 6.87
CA GLN A 355 -6.83 5.77 7.33
C GLN A 355 -6.35 4.48 7.96
N LEU A 356 -6.76 4.27 9.19
CA LEU A 356 -6.55 3.06 9.97
C LEU A 356 -7.87 2.30 10.06
N ASN A 357 -7.95 1.12 9.44
CA ASN A 357 -9.16 0.33 9.51
C ASN A 357 -9.17 -0.56 10.75
N ILE A 358 -10.24 -0.44 11.54
CA ILE A 358 -10.47 -1.26 12.73
C ILE A 358 -11.56 -2.26 12.43
N GLY A 359 -11.23 -3.53 12.64
CA GLY A 359 -12.12 -4.64 12.34
C GLY A 359 -12.17 -5.08 10.87
N ILE A 360 -11.24 -4.57 10.06
CA ILE A 360 -10.99 -4.96 8.67
C ILE A 360 -9.53 -5.40 8.58
N MET A 361 -9.28 -6.62 8.12
CA MET A 361 -7.96 -7.03 7.65
C MET A 361 -8.09 -7.36 6.18
N ASN A 362 -7.91 -6.36 5.31
CA ASN A 362 -7.29 -6.46 3.98
C ASN A 362 -7.31 -5.10 3.28
N ALA A 363 -6.34 -4.91 2.38
CA ALA A 363 -6.27 -3.76 1.49
C ALA A 363 -7.51 -3.75 0.57
N PRO A 364 -8.01 -2.56 0.16
CA PRO A 364 -9.04 -2.50 -0.88
C PRO A 364 -8.56 -3.26 -2.12
N GLU A 365 -9.45 -3.99 -2.80
CA GLU A 365 -9.15 -4.58 -4.11
C GLU A 365 -8.78 -3.44 -5.07
N ILE A 366 -7.50 -3.37 -5.45
CA ILE A 366 -7.00 -2.45 -6.47
C ILE A 366 -7.14 -3.18 -7.80
N ASN A 367 -7.78 -2.54 -8.78
CA ASN A 367 -7.78 -3.05 -10.13
C ASN A 367 -6.36 -2.98 -10.70
N GLU A 368 -5.72 -4.13 -10.91
CA GLU A 368 -4.32 -4.23 -11.37
C GLU A 368 -4.06 -3.51 -12.70
N GLU A 369 -5.08 -3.26 -13.51
CA GLU A 369 -4.95 -2.57 -14.81
C GLU A 369 -5.10 -1.04 -14.73
N THR A 370 -5.91 -0.52 -13.80
CA THR A 370 -6.23 0.93 -13.71
C THR A 370 -5.70 1.60 -12.46
N ASP A 371 -5.15 0.83 -11.52
CA ASP A 371 -4.69 1.29 -10.20
C ASP A 371 -5.82 1.99 -9.39
N GLU A 372 -7.07 1.75 -9.76
CA GLU A 372 -8.25 2.30 -9.10
C GLU A 372 -8.77 1.37 -7.99
N ILE A 373 -9.18 1.99 -6.89
CA ILE A 373 -9.80 1.32 -5.74
C ILE A 373 -11.22 0.88 -6.13
N VAL A 374 -11.46 -0.43 -6.25
CA VAL A 374 -12.78 -0.97 -6.56
C VAL A 374 -13.69 -0.86 -5.33
N LYS A 375 -14.62 0.11 -5.34
CA LYS A 375 -15.64 0.25 -4.29
C LYS A 375 -16.82 -0.68 -4.56
N LYS A 376 -16.88 -1.84 -3.90
CA LYS A 376 -18.07 -2.69 -3.89
C LYS A 376 -19.11 -2.17 -2.88
N PRO A 377 -20.41 -2.16 -3.19
CA PRO A 377 -21.44 -1.81 -2.22
C PRO A 377 -21.49 -2.85 -1.07
N LEU A 378 -21.61 -2.36 0.17
CA LEU A 378 -21.69 -3.19 1.38
C LEU A 378 -23.14 -3.66 1.61
N LEU A 379 -23.53 -4.81 1.04
CA LEU A 379 -24.84 -5.45 1.21
C LEU A 379 -24.90 -6.40 2.42
N TRP A 380 -25.84 -6.24 3.36
CA TRP A 380 -25.91 -7.02 4.61
C TRP A 380 -25.89 -8.56 4.43
N GLY A 381 -26.41 -9.09 3.33
CA GLY A 381 -26.47 -10.54 3.06
C GLY A 381 -25.21 -11.18 2.44
N GLN A 382 -24.12 -10.43 2.25
CA GLN A 382 -22.86 -10.96 1.71
C GLN A 382 -21.71 -10.74 2.68
N LYS A 383 -20.82 -11.73 2.77
CA LYS A 383 -19.57 -11.58 3.50
C LYS A 383 -18.70 -10.56 2.77
N HIS A 384 -18.44 -9.40 3.37
CA HIS A 384 -17.64 -8.36 2.71
C HIS A 384 -16.15 -8.61 2.88
N GLN A 385 -15.71 -9.28 3.96
CA GLN A 385 -14.28 -9.38 4.30
C GLN A 385 -13.88 -10.68 5.04
N GLU A 386 -12.59 -11.03 4.99
CA GLU A 386 -12.06 -12.27 5.60
C GLU A 386 -12.10 -12.27 7.14
N VAL A 387 -11.91 -11.10 7.77
CA VAL A 387 -11.95 -10.92 9.23
C VAL A 387 -12.89 -9.76 9.54
N GLU A 388 -14.04 -10.09 10.11
CA GLU A 388 -15.06 -9.15 10.57
C GLU A 388 -15.05 -9.10 12.10
N LEU A 389 -14.84 -7.91 12.65
CA LEU A 389 -14.83 -7.72 14.10
C LEU A 389 -16.26 -7.73 14.65
N ARG A 390 -16.53 -8.74 15.47
CA ARG A 390 -17.80 -8.88 16.19
C ARG A 390 -17.72 -8.08 17.49
N LEU A 391 -18.52 -7.03 17.59
CA LEU A 391 -18.64 -6.16 18.75
C LEU A 391 -19.94 -6.45 19.48
N ILE A 392 -19.90 -6.33 20.81
CA ILE A 392 -21.06 -6.49 21.69
C ILE A 392 -21.74 -5.14 21.81
N VAL A 393 -23.07 -5.13 21.71
CA VAL A 393 -23.93 -3.93 21.82
C VAL A 393 -25.04 -4.20 22.81
N ALA A 394 -25.44 -3.19 23.58
CA ALA A 394 -26.56 -3.31 24.49
C ALA A 394 -27.89 -3.40 23.72
N THR A 395 -28.79 -4.26 24.19
CA THR A 395 -30.17 -4.36 23.68
C THR A 395 -31.15 -4.22 24.83
N GLU A 396 -32.34 -3.69 24.54
CA GLU A 396 -33.41 -3.61 25.53
C GLU A 396 -33.96 -5.02 25.77
N SER A 397 -33.85 -5.52 27.00
CA SER A 397 -34.41 -6.83 27.37
C SER A 397 -35.93 -6.78 27.25
N SER A 398 -36.51 -7.57 26.35
CA SER A 398 -37.92 -7.95 26.49
C SER A 398 -38.05 -8.90 27.68
N GLU A 399 -39.03 -8.64 28.56
CA GLU A 399 -39.35 -9.47 29.74
C GLU A 399 -39.54 -10.97 29.42
N ALA A 400 -39.78 -11.31 28.15
CA ALA A 400 -40.01 -12.67 27.67
C ALA A 400 -38.74 -13.56 27.55
N ILE A 401 -37.53 -12.98 27.62
CA ILE A 401 -36.26 -13.73 27.47
C ILE A 401 -35.38 -13.51 28.73
N SER A 402 -35.95 -13.67 29.91
CA SER A 402 -35.17 -13.69 31.15
C SER A 402 -34.57 -15.08 31.38
N ASN A 403 -33.40 -15.35 30.81
CA ASN A 403 -32.45 -16.16 31.57
C ASN A 403 -31.90 -15.21 32.64
N GLU A 404 -32.24 -15.43 33.92
CA GLU A 404 -31.85 -14.56 35.05
C GLU A 404 -30.32 -14.31 35.14
N ASP A 405 -29.50 -15.10 34.44
CA ASP A 405 -28.04 -15.06 34.49
C ASP A 405 -27.33 -14.34 33.32
N ALA A 406 -28.02 -13.94 32.24
CA ALA A 406 -27.35 -13.39 31.05
C ALA A 406 -27.77 -11.93 30.75
N PRO A 407 -26.83 -10.95 30.72
CA PRO A 407 -27.15 -9.58 30.36
C PRO A 407 -27.65 -9.50 28.90
N PRO A 408 -28.66 -8.65 28.61
CA PRO A 408 -29.23 -8.52 27.28
C PRO A 408 -28.23 -7.83 26.34
N VAL A 409 -27.53 -8.63 25.54
CA VAL A 409 -26.54 -8.15 24.58
C VAL A 409 -26.78 -8.72 23.18
N SER A 410 -26.47 -7.92 22.17
CA SER A 410 -26.46 -8.33 20.76
C SER A 410 -25.05 -8.28 20.21
N LEU A 411 -24.81 -8.99 19.11
CA LEU A 411 -23.56 -8.94 18.37
C LEU A 411 -23.79 -8.15 17.09
N ILE A 412 -22.87 -7.24 16.78
CA ILE A 412 -22.81 -6.57 15.49
C ILE A 412 -21.45 -6.78 14.86
N VAL A 413 -21.42 -6.77 13.55
CA VAL A 413 -20.21 -6.61 12.78
C VAL A 413 -20.05 -5.13 12.46
N ALA A 414 -18.87 -4.58 12.71
CA ALA A 414 -18.58 -3.19 12.42
C ALA A 414 -17.21 -3.03 11.74
N ALA A 415 -17.21 -2.26 10.66
CA ALA A 415 -16.03 -1.88 9.90
C ALA A 415 -15.74 -0.40 10.14
N VAL A 416 -14.86 -0.08 11.09
CA VAL A 416 -14.69 1.30 11.58
C VAL A 416 -13.37 1.91 11.08
N PRO A 417 -13.37 2.66 9.95
CA PRO A 417 -12.21 3.44 9.55
C PRO A 417 -11.98 4.64 10.48
N VAL A 418 -10.79 4.70 11.09
CA VAL A 418 -10.31 5.86 11.84
C VAL A 418 -9.39 6.66 10.94
N GLN A 419 -9.81 7.86 10.59
CA GLN A 419 -9.02 8.78 9.77
C GLN A 419 -8.24 9.73 10.67
N TYR A 420 -6.92 9.80 10.48
CA TYR A 420 -6.03 10.62 11.28
C TYR A 420 -4.99 11.32 10.39
N ARG A 421 -4.37 12.37 10.91
CA ARG A 421 -3.18 13.00 10.31
C ARG A 421 -2.13 13.23 11.40
N VAL A 422 -0.87 13.28 11.01
CA VAL A 422 0.23 13.51 11.95
C VAL A 422 0.35 15.00 12.22
N ASN A 423 -0.02 15.43 13.42
CA ASN A 423 0.04 16.83 13.85
C ASN A 423 1.45 17.19 14.34
N ASP A 424 1.98 16.42 15.30
CA ASP A 424 3.34 16.53 15.80
C ASP A 424 4.17 15.30 15.39
N LEU A 425 5.04 15.49 14.40
CA LEU A 425 5.89 14.44 13.85
C LEU A 425 6.89 13.90 14.89
N TYR A 426 7.35 14.73 15.82
CA TYR A 426 8.32 14.28 16.81
C TYR A 426 7.67 13.29 17.78
N GLU A 427 6.51 13.65 18.32
CA GLU A 427 5.77 12.78 19.24
C GLU A 427 5.38 11.47 18.57
N PHE A 428 4.93 11.54 17.31
CA PHE A 428 4.61 10.35 16.52
C PHE A 428 5.81 9.40 16.34
N LEU A 429 7.01 9.91 16.07
CA LEU A 429 8.18 9.07 15.80
C LEU A 429 8.90 8.57 17.06
N TYR A 430 8.96 9.38 18.11
CA TYR A 430 9.89 9.14 19.21
C TYR A 430 9.24 8.80 20.56
N ASN A 431 7.97 9.15 20.79
CA ASN A 431 7.33 8.82 22.08
C ASN A 431 7.04 7.32 22.18
N HIS A 432 6.72 6.67 21.06
CA HIS A 432 6.30 5.28 21.03
C HIS A 432 6.92 4.49 19.91
N LYS A 433 7.24 3.22 20.19
CA LYS A 433 7.61 2.25 19.16
C LYS A 433 6.35 1.74 18.47
N GLY A 434 6.10 2.19 17.24
CA GLY A 434 4.95 1.77 16.44
C GLY A 434 3.66 2.52 16.80
N PRO A 435 3.62 3.86 16.61
CA PRO A 435 2.48 4.71 16.98
C PRO A 435 1.16 4.26 16.34
N GLU A 436 1.19 3.77 15.10
CA GLU A 436 0.01 3.27 14.38
C GLU A 436 -0.62 2.04 15.06
N THR A 437 0.21 1.14 15.59
CA THR A 437 -0.27 -0.06 16.29
C THR A 437 -0.90 0.32 17.62
N ILE A 438 -0.32 1.29 18.33
CA ILE A 438 -0.91 1.80 19.57
C ILE A 438 -2.22 2.51 19.28
N LEU A 439 -2.26 3.38 18.27
CA LEU A 439 -3.47 4.05 17.84
C LEU A 439 -4.56 3.04 17.47
N LYS A 440 -4.21 1.95 16.77
CA LYS A 440 -5.14 0.86 16.43
C LYS A 440 -5.74 0.23 17.67
N ASN A 441 -4.90 -0.12 18.64
CA ASN A 441 -5.33 -0.81 19.87
C ASN A 441 -6.18 0.11 20.76
N VAL A 442 -5.80 1.37 20.89
CA VAL A 442 -6.56 2.38 21.64
C VAL A 442 -7.91 2.59 21.01
N SER A 443 -7.93 2.83 19.70
CA SER A 443 -9.17 3.05 18.96
C SER A 443 -10.09 1.82 19.06
N TYR A 444 -9.55 0.61 18.90
CA TYR A 444 -10.31 -0.63 19.10
C TYR A 444 -10.92 -0.72 20.50
N ARG A 445 -10.13 -0.42 21.55
CA ARG A 445 -10.60 -0.44 22.94
C ARG A 445 -11.74 0.54 23.18
N GLU A 446 -11.60 1.78 22.71
CA GLU A 446 -12.63 2.82 22.91
C GLU A 446 -13.88 2.53 22.09
N ILE A 447 -13.74 2.03 20.86
CA ILE A 447 -14.88 1.58 20.03
C ILE A 447 -15.61 0.43 20.72
N ALA A 448 -14.90 -0.61 21.16
CA ALA A 448 -15.51 -1.75 21.84
C ALA A 448 -16.23 -1.33 23.13
N ARG A 449 -15.64 -0.41 23.90
CA ARG A 449 -16.24 0.15 25.11
C ARG A 449 -17.51 0.94 24.79
N TYR A 450 -17.46 1.82 23.78
CA TYR A 450 -18.60 2.62 23.37
C TYR A 450 -19.74 1.74 22.86
N MET A 451 -19.44 0.75 22.01
CA MET A 451 -20.43 -0.19 21.49
C MET A 451 -21.11 -0.98 22.61
N ALA A 452 -20.37 -1.43 23.62
CA ALA A 452 -20.94 -2.17 24.73
C ALA A 452 -21.96 -1.36 25.56
N SER A 453 -21.85 -0.03 25.59
CA SER A 453 -22.84 0.86 26.20
C SER A 453 -23.90 1.38 25.23
N ALA A 454 -23.65 1.31 23.93
CA ALA A 454 -24.55 1.85 22.93
C ALA A 454 -25.75 0.93 22.71
N LYS A 455 -26.88 1.52 22.31
CA LYS A 455 -28.09 0.79 21.93
C LYS A 455 -28.04 0.41 20.46
N LEU A 456 -28.53 -0.78 20.14
CA LEU A 456 -28.57 -1.24 18.75
C LEU A 456 -29.60 -0.47 17.91
N GLU A 457 -30.80 -0.24 18.45
CA GLU A 457 -31.89 0.45 17.75
C GLU A 457 -32.18 1.79 18.43
N THR A 458 -32.31 2.86 17.64
CA THR A 458 -33.09 4.02 18.09
C THR A 458 -34.54 3.59 18.06
N ASN A 459 -35.27 3.70 19.16
CA ASN A 459 -36.71 3.60 19.12
C ASN A 459 -37.24 4.67 18.14
N ILE A 460 -37.54 4.29 16.90
CA ILE A 460 -38.01 5.25 15.88
C ILE A 460 -39.35 5.87 16.32
N PHE A 461 -40.04 5.25 17.30
CA PHE A 461 -41.36 5.67 17.78
C PHE A 461 -41.55 5.59 19.31
N GLY A 462 -40.54 5.96 20.09
CA GLY A 462 -40.72 6.39 21.49
C GLY A 462 -40.66 7.91 21.53
N GLY A 463 -41.70 8.58 22.06
CA GLY A 463 -41.87 10.04 22.02
C GLY A 463 -40.90 10.88 22.85
N ASP A 464 -39.67 10.43 23.06
CA ASP A 464 -38.59 11.22 23.67
C ASP A 464 -37.43 11.30 22.66
N ILE A 465 -37.22 12.49 22.10
CA ILE A 465 -36.25 12.78 21.02
C ILE A 465 -34.82 12.87 21.60
N GLN A 466 -34.45 11.95 22.49
CA GLN A 466 -33.12 11.87 23.12
C GLN A 466 -32.67 10.41 23.17
N ASP A 467 -32.46 9.80 22.01
CA ASP A 467 -31.84 8.46 21.92
C ASP A 467 -30.46 8.62 21.23
N ASP A 468 -29.64 9.47 21.86
CA ASP A 468 -28.28 9.92 21.49
C ASP A 468 -27.21 8.80 21.54
N GLU A 469 -27.64 7.56 21.78
CA GLU A 469 -26.79 6.40 22.08
C GLU A 469 -26.97 5.24 21.09
N SER A 470 -27.71 5.43 19.99
CA SER A 470 -27.84 4.38 18.99
C SER A 470 -26.69 4.33 17.99
N VAL A 471 -26.24 3.12 17.66
CA VAL A 471 -25.18 2.86 16.68
C VAL A 471 -25.69 2.50 15.28
N LEU A 472 -27.02 2.35 15.12
CA LEU A 472 -27.68 2.18 13.81
C LEU A 472 -28.56 3.38 13.47
N GLY A 473 -28.87 3.55 12.18
CA GLY A 473 -29.78 4.60 11.72
C GLY A 473 -29.31 6.02 12.04
N ALA A 474 -30.15 6.79 12.75
CA ALA A 474 -29.98 8.22 12.98
C ALA A 474 -28.86 8.57 13.98
N GLY A 475 -28.56 7.69 14.95
CA GLY A 475 -27.55 7.95 15.99
C GLY A 475 -26.08 7.85 15.53
N ARG A 476 -25.84 7.31 14.32
CA ARG A 476 -24.48 7.09 13.78
C ARG A 476 -23.60 8.34 13.72
N LYS A 477 -24.19 9.49 13.38
CA LYS A 477 -23.45 10.75 13.29
C LYS A 477 -22.92 11.16 14.67
N GLU A 478 -23.79 11.13 15.67
CA GLU A 478 -23.42 11.51 17.03
C GLU A 478 -22.42 10.52 17.64
N ALA A 479 -22.63 9.22 17.41
CA ALA A 479 -21.69 8.19 17.81
C ALA A 479 -20.29 8.41 17.19
N SER A 480 -20.23 8.75 15.90
CA SER A 480 -18.98 9.13 15.22
C SER A 480 -18.31 10.36 15.87
N GLU A 481 -19.08 11.40 16.18
CA GLU A 481 -18.57 12.62 16.83
C GLU A 481 -18.06 12.35 18.26
N LYS A 482 -18.79 11.58 19.05
CA LYS A 482 -18.40 11.15 20.41
C LYS A 482 -17.12 10.31 20.37
N LEU A 483 -17.08 9.28 19.52
CA LEU A 483 -15.90 8.42 19.35
C LEU A 483 -14.67 9.20 18.88
N THR A 484 -14.84 10.14 17.96
CA THR A 484 -13.75 11.01 17.49
C THR A 484 -13.12 11.78 18.65
N LYS A 485 -13.93 12.40 19.51
CA LYS A 485 -13.46 13.13 20.70
C LYS A 485 -12.79 12.20 21.72
N ILE A 486 -13.37 11.03 21.98
CA ILE A 486 -12.82 10.06 22.94
C ILE A 486 -11.45 9.57 22.47
N ILE A 487 -11.34 9.15 21.21
CA ILE A 487 -10.09 8.62 20.65
C ILE A 487 -9.03 9.72 20.57
N GLN A 488 -9.40 10.96 20.19
CA GLN A 488 -8.50 12.10 20.24
C GLN A 488 -7.94 12.31 21.65
N SER A 489 -8.81 12.39 22.66
CA SER A 489 -8.38 12.57 24.06
C SER A 489 -7.43 11.46 24.51
N ARG A 490 -7.68 10.20 24.13
CA ARG A 490 -6.78 9.08 24.46
C ARG A 490 -5.47 9.12 23.69
N ALA A 491 -5.47 9.57 22.43
CA ALA A 491 -4.27 9.74 21.64
C ALA A 491 -3.37 10.85 22.21
N ASP A 492 -3.98 11.94 22.68
CA ASP A 492 -3.29 13.05 23.33
C ASP A 492 -2.72 12.66 24.70
N GLU A 493 -3.49 11.95 25.54
CA GLU A 493 -3.02 11.41 26.83
C GLU A 493 -1.80 10.52 26.67
N LEU A 494 -1.74 9.74 25.58
CA LEU A 494 -0.59 8.90 25.27
C LEU A 494 0.53 9.67 24.56
N GLY A 495 0.31 10.90 24.10
CA GLY A 495 1.31 11.66 23.35
C GLY A 495 1.66 11.00 22.01
N LEU A 496 0.65 10.55 21.26
CA LEU A 496 0.85 9.93 19.94
C LEU A 496 1.16 10.95 18.83
N GLY A 497 0.96 12.26 19.05
CA GLY A 497 1.22 13.30 18.06
C GLY A 497 0.28 13.29 16.85
N VAL A 498 -0.88 12.64 16.96
CA VAL A 498 -1.87 12.52 15.86
C VAL A 498 -3.12 13.34 16.15
N GLU A 499 -3.73 13.83 15.08
CA GLU A 499 -5.06 14.42 15.10
C GLU A 499 -6.04 13.47 14.41
N ILE A 500 -7.08 13.08 15.12
CA ILE A 500 -8.18 12.25 14.63
C ILE A 500 -9.16 13.16 13.90
N VAL A 501 -9.28 12.97 12.60
CA VAL A 501 -10.17 13.73 11.72
C VAL A 501 -11.61 13.22 11.87
N THR A 502 -11.80 11.91 11.81
CA THR A 502 -13.11 11.28 11.97
C THR A 502 -13.00 9.79 12.26
N VAL A 503 -14.01 9.26 12.94
CA VAL A 503 -14.21 7.83 13.19
C VAL A 503 -15.44 7.40 12.40
N GLY A 504 -15.23 6.84 11.22
CA GLY A 504 -16.32 6.44 10.35
C GLY A 504 -17.00 5.18 10.85
N LEU A 505 -18.27 5.27 11.20
CA LEU A 505 -19.12 4.11 11.49
C LEU A 505 -19.71 3.55 10.19
N GLN A 506 -18.85 2.92 9.39
CA GLN A 506 -19.22 2.32 8.11
C GLN A 506 -19.49 0.82 8.30
N GLY A 507 -20.34 0.23 7.45
CA GLY A 507 -20.56 -1.22 7.44
C GLY A 507 -20.98 -1.81 8.79
N ILE A 508 -21.79 -1.11 9.59
CA ILE A 508 -22.41 -1.70 10.78
C ILE A 508 -23.61 -2.52 10.33
N HIS A 509 -23.56 -3.83 10.57
CA HIS A 509 -24.63 -4.75 10.26
C HIS A 509 -24.70 -5.89 11.29
N PRO A 510 -25.87 -6.52 11.46
CA PRO A 510 -25.97 -7.76 12.21
C PRO A 510 -25.16 -8.89 11.54
N PRO A 511 -24.74 -9.93 12.29
CA PRO A 511 -24.11 -11.12 11.71
C PRO A 511 -24.96 -11.72 10.60
N LEU A 512 -24.31 -12.27 9.57
CA LEU A 512 -24.96 -12.85 8.39
C LEU A 512 -26.04 -13.89 8.77
N ASP A 513 -25.79 -14.65 9.83
CA ASP A 513 -26.67 -15.73 10.30
C ASP A 513 -28.06 -15.23 10.74
N VAL A 514 -28.18 -13.96 11.12
CA VAL A 514 -29.43 -13.34 11.60
C VAL A 514 -29.84 -12.12 10.77
N ALA A 515 -29.13 -11.83 9.68
CA ALA A 515 -29.38 -10.64 8.87
C ALA A 515 -30.80 -10.62 8.27
N SER A 516 -31.31 -11.77 7.82
CA SER A 516 -32.69 -11.90 7.31
C SER A 516 -33.73 -11.56 8.37
N ASP A 517 -33.54 -12.03 9.59
CA ASP A 517 -34.49 -11.81 10.69
C ASP A 517 -34.53 -10.32 11.08
N TYR A 518 -33.37 -9.65 11.06
CA TYR A 518 -33.30 -8.19 11.23
C TYR A 518 -33.99 -7.44 10.10
N GLU A 519 -33.81 -7.86 8.85
CA GLU A 519 -34.51 -7.27 7.70
C GLU A 519 -36.03 -7.41 7.84
N GLU A 520 -36.53 -8.55 8.33
CA GLU A 520 -37.96 -8.76 8.61
C GLU A 520 -38.48 -7.79 9.69
N VAL A 521 -37.75 -7.60 10.80
CA VAL A 521 -38.14 -6.66 11.86
C VAL A 521 -38.19 -5.22 11.32
N ILE A 522 -37.18 -4.80 10.57
CA ILE A 522 -37.15 -3.47 9.93
C ILE A 522 -38.32 -3.33 8.94
N GLY A 523 -38.60 -4.37 8.15
CA GLY A 523 -39.75 -4.42 7.26
C GLY A 523 -41.08 -4.26 8.01
N ALA A 524 -41.25 -4.96 9.14
CA ALA A 524 -42.44 -4.85 9.98
C ALA A 524 -42.62 -3.44 10.58
N VAL A 525 -41.53 -2.79 11.01
CA VAL A 525 -41.55 -1.40 11.49
C VAL A 525 -41.93 -0.43 10.37
N GLN A 526 -41.38 -0.60 9.17
CA GLN A 526 -41.75 0.20 7.99
C GLN A 526 -43.22 0.01 7.62
N GLN A 527 -43.71 -1.23 7.64
CA GLN A 527 -45.11 -1.55 7.35
C GLN A 527 -46.06 -0.96 8.39
N ARG A 528 -45.70 -1.01 9.68
CA ARG A 528 -46.44 -0.33 10.75
C ARG A 528 -46.50 1.17 10.49
N GLN A 529 -45.39 1.80 10.14
CA GLN A 529 -45.35 3.24 9.89
C GLN A 529 -46.16 3.63 8.66
N GLN A 530 -46.06 2.85 7.58
CA GLN A 530 -46.90 3.01 6.40
C GLN A 530 -48.38 2.93 6.79
N SER A 531 -48.76 1.98 7.64
CA SER A 531 -50.15 1.81 8.09
C SER A 531 -50.65 3.01 8.89
N ILE A 532 -49.84 3.53 9.81
CA ILE A 532 -50.17 4.74 10.59
C ILE A 532 -50.31 5.96 9.68
N LEU A 533 -49.33 6.19 8.79
CA LEU A 533 -49.36 7.32 7.86
C LEU A 533 -50.54 7.23 6.89
N SER A 534 -50.89 6.02 6.43
CA SER A 534 -52.05 5.79 5.57
C SER A 534 -53.34 6.11 6.33
N ALA A 535 -53.48 5.66 7.58
CA ALA A 535 -54.63 6.00 8.42
C ALA A 535 -54.73 7.50 8.70
N LEU A 536 -53.61 8.18 8.96
CA LEU A 536 -53.58 9.63 9.15
C LEU A 536 -53.93 10.37 7.85
N ALA A 537 -53.43 9.91 6.71
CA ALA A 537 -53.75 10.48 5.40
C ALA A 537 -55.25 10.32 5.10
N GLU A 538 -55.83 9.16 5.35
CA GLU A 538 -57.26 8.89 5.15
C GLU A 538 -58.14 9.70 6.10
N ARG A 539 -57.77 9.79 7.38
CA ARG A 539 -58.41 10.69 8.34
C ARG A 539 -58.38 12.13 7.83
N ASN A 540 -57.20 12.62 7.45
CA ASN A 540 -57.04 14.00 7.00
C ASN A 540 -57.83 14.28 5.72
N LYS A 541 -57.79 13.35 4.76
CA LYS A 541 -58.59 13.43 3.54
C LYS A 541 -60.08 13.53 3.87
N THR A 542 -60.61 12.61 4.69
CA THR A 542 -62.03 12.57 5.06
C THR A 542 -62.47 13.85 5.75
N LEU A 543 -61.67 14.36 6.70
CA LEU A 543 -62.00 15.61 7.41
C LEU A 543 -61.88 16.84 6.49
N THR A 544 -60.90 16.86 5.59
CA THR A 544 -60.77 17.93 4.59
C THR A 544 -61.92 17.92 3.57
N GLU A 545 -62.36 16.75 3.11
CA GLU A 545 -63.55 16.61 2.25
C GLU A 545 -64.82 17.08 2.98
N LEU A 546 -64.96 16.75 4.27
CA LEU A 546 -66.11 17.13 5.08
C LEU A 546 -66.26 18.64 5.29
N GLY A 547 -65.19 19.34 5.68
CA GLY A 547 -65.27 20.77 6.08
C GLY A 547 -64.33 21.74 5.37
N GLY A 548 -63.55 21.26 4.38
CA GLY A 548 -62.54 22.02 3.64
C GLY A 548 -61.19 22.17 4.33
N SER A 549 -61.12 22.08 5.66
CA SER A 549 -59.85 22.05 6.40
C SER A 549 -59.97 21.30 7.73
N LEU A 550 -58.85 20.70 8.16
CA LEU A 550 -58.74 19.98 9.43
C LEU A 550 -59.05 20.87 10.64
N GLU A 551 -58.56 22.11 10.62
CA GLU A 551 -58.75 23.08 11.70
C GLU A 551 -60.22 23.46 11.86
N GLN A 552 -60.91 23.75 10.75
CA GLN A 552 -62.34 24.08 10.78
C GLN A 552 -63.19 22.91 11.26
N VAL A 553 -62.94 21.69 10.79
CA VAL A 553 -63.71 20.51 11.22
C VAL A 553 -63.49 20.20 12.69
N ASN A 554 -62.25 20.25 13.18
CA ASN A 554 -61.98 20.00 14.60
C ASN A 554 -62.60 21.09 15.49
N SER A 555 -62.55 22.36 15.07
CA SER A 555 -63.18 23.46 15.80
C SER A 555 -64.70 23.31 15.83
N LEU A 556 -65.31 22.94 14.71
CA LEU A 556 -66.75 22.71 14.60
C LEU A 556 -67.19 21.51 15.45
N TYR A 557 -66.43 20.41 15.40
CA TYR A 557 -66.66 19.23 16.24
C TYR A 557 -66.57 19.57 17.74
N GLN A 558 -65.56 20.34 18.16
CA GLN A 558 -65.45 20.79 19.55
C GLN A 558 -66.65 21.64 19.95
N LYS A 559 -67.01 22.67 19.17
CA LYS A 559 -68.18 23.52 19.44
C LYS A 559 -69.47 22.71 19.54
N LEU A 560 -69.65 21.72 18.66
CA LEU A 560 -70.81 20.84 18.67
C LEU A 560 -70.82 19.94 19.92
N SER A 561 -69.69 19.32 20.24
CA SER A 561 -69.54 18.47 21.43
C SER A 561 -69.80 19.25 22.72
N ASP A 562 -69.24 20.45 22.83
CA ASP A 562 -69.44 21.33 23.99
C ASP A 562 -70.93 21.72 24.12
N TYR A 563 -71.56 22.10 23.01
CA TYR A 563 -73.00 22.38 22.98
C TYR A 563 -73.83 21.17 23.40
N GLU A 564 -73.53 19.97 22.91
CA GLU A 564 -74.27 18.75 23.24
C GLU A 564 -74.19 18.36 24.71
N GLN A 565 -73.03 18.57 25.34
CA GLN A 565 -72.84 18.31 26.78
C GLN A 565 -73.58 19.33 27.65
N GLU A 566 -73.63 20.59 27.22
CA GLU A 566 -74.19 21.68 28.01
C GLU A 566 -75.70 21.92 27.77
N LYS A 567 -76.25 21.50 26.63
CA LYS A 567 -77.60 21.88 26.17
C LYS A 567 -78.71 21.70 27.21
N ASP A 568 -78.64 20.63 28.01
CA ASP A 568 -79.68 20.27 28.99
C ASP A 568 -79.57 21.09 30.29
N GLN A 569 -78.42 21.72 30.52
CA GLN A 569 -78.14 22.58 31.69
C GLN A 569 -78.31 24.07 31.37
N LEU A 570 -78.32 24.44 30.09
CA LEU A 570 -78.45 25.81 29.62
C LEU A 570 -79.91 26.30 29.66
N SER A 571 -80.10 27.53 30.14
CA SER A 571 -81.35 28.28 30.02
C SER A 571 -81.75 28.46 28.55
N GLU A 572 -83.05 28.51 28.27
CA GLU A 572 -83.61 28.57 26.91
C GLU A 572 -83.00 29.68 26.04
N SER A 573 -82.83 30.89 26.59
CA SER A 573 -82.20 32.02 25.88
C SER A 573 -80.72 31.81 25.54
N VAL A 574 -79.97 31.18 26.43
CA VAL A 574 -78.54 30.89 26.20
C VAL A 574 -78.38 29.75 25.21
N ARG A 575 -79.30 28.77 25.23
CA ARG A 575 -79.34 27.67 24.27
C ARG A 575 -79.59 28.17 22.85
N GLU A 576 -80.52 29.11 22.67
CA GLU A 576 -80.77 29.73 21.36
C GLU A 576 -79.56 30.52 20.86
N GLN A 577 -78.88 31.27 21.73
CA GLN A 577 -77.66 31.99 21.35
C GLN A 577 -76.54 31.04 20.94
N ARG A 578 -76.30 29.97 21.71
CA ARG A 578 -75.29 28.96 21.37
C ARG A 578 -75.62 28.20 20.08
N LEU A 579 -76.90 27.92 19.84
CA LEU A 579 -77.34 27.30 18.60
C LEU A 579 -77.10 28.22 17.40
N ALA A 580 -77.37 29.53 17.53
CA ALA A 580 -77.08 30.50 16.47
C ALA A 580 -75.56 30.66 16.21
N GLU A 581 -74.73 30.62 17.25
CA GLU A 581 -73.26 30.59 17.11
C GLU A 581 -72.80 29.34 16.35
N LEU A 582 -73.41 28.18 16.63
CA LEU A 582 -73.12 26.92 15.97
C LEU A 582 -73.59 26.93 14.50
N ASP A 583 -74.79 27.43 14.22
CA ASP A 583 -75.34 27.55 12.86
C ASP A 583 -74.45 28.42 11.97
N ASN A 584 -73.97 29.56 12.48
CA ASN A 584 -73.01 30.40 11.76
C ASN A 584 -71.70 29.65 11.48
N ALA A 585 -71.20 28.87 12.45
CA ALA A 585 -70.00 28.06 12.25
C ALA A 585 -70.19 26.96 11.19
N PHE A 586 -71.39 26.39 11.07
CA PHE A 586 -71.74 25.45 9.99
C PHE A 586 -71.84 26.15 8.63
N LEU A 587 -72.34 27.38 8.58
CA LEU A 587 -72.42 28.17 7.34
C LEU A 587 -71.05 28.60 6.81
N ASP A 588 -70.09 28.84 7.71
CA ASP A 588 -68.71 29.18 7.37
C ASP A 588 -67.89 27.95 6.94
N ALA A 589 -68.37 26.73 7.22
CA ALA A 589 -67.72 25.49 6.82
C ALA A 589 -67.74 25.34 5.29
N ARG A 590 -66.75 24.62 4.75
CA ARG A 590 -66.64 24.31 3.31
C ARG A 590 -66.84 22.81 3.08
N GLY A 591 -66.59 22.33 1.85
CA GLY A 591 -66.66 20.90 1.54
C GLY A 591 -68.10 20.36 1.56
N GLU A 592 -68.26 19.10 1.96
CA GLU A 592 -69.57 18.42 1.99
C GLU A 592 -70.60 19.11 2.90
N ILE A 593 -70.15 19.75 3.98
CA ILE A 593 -71.06 20.50 4.88
C ILE A 593 -71.71 21.65 4.12
N ALA A 594 -70.92 22.44 3.39
CA ALA A 594 -71.42 23.55 2.59
C ALA A 594 -72.34 23.06 1.46
N GLU A 595 -71.97 21.97 0.80
CA GLU A 595 -72.78 21.35 -0.25
C GLU A 595 -74.17 20.95 0.28
N LYS A 596 -74.23 20.25 1.42
CA LYS A 596 -75.51 19.84 2.03
C LYS A 596 -76.36 21.03 2.47
N ILE A 597 -75.75 22.08 3.04
CA ILE A 597 -76.47 23.29 3.42
C ILE A 597 -77.03 23.98 2.17
N PHE A 598 -76.21 24.14 1.14
CA PHE A 598 -76.62 24.76 -0.11
C PHE A 598 -77.76 23.99 -0.79
N ASP A 599 -77.69 22.66 -0.82
CA ASP A 599 -78.76 21.79 -1.34
C ASP A 599 -80.07 21.96 -0.55
N ALA A 600 -79.98 22.02 0.78
CA ALA A 600 -81.14 22.22 1.65
C ALA A 600 -81.77 23.62 1.44
N GLU A 601 -80.95 24.67 1.31
CA GLU A 601 -81.40 26.02 1.01
C GLU A 601 -82.03 26.12 -0.38
N GLN A 602 -81.41 25.50 -1.39
CA GLN A 602 -81.93 25.44 -2.75
C GLN A 602 -83.29 24.73 -2.75
N TYR A 603 -83.40 23.59 -2.04
CA TYR A 603 -84.66 22.86 -1.89
C TYR A 603 -85.73 23.72 -1.22
N ALA A 604 -85.42 24.37 -0.09
CA ALA A 604 -86.36 25.23 0.63
C ALA A 604 -86.81 26.42 -0.21
N PHE A 605 -85.88 27.09 -0.90
CA PHE A 605 -86.16 28.21 -1.79
C PHE A 605 -87.05 27.76 -2.95
N LYS A 606 -86.70 26.65 -3.62
CA LYS A 606 -87.48 26.07 -4.72
C LYS A 606 -88.89 25.74 -4.25
N LYS A 607 -89.05 25.07 -3.11
CA LYS A 607 -90.37 24.73 -2.54
C LYS A 607 -91.19 25.99 -2.25
N LYS A 608 -90.61 27.01 -1.59
CA LYS A 608 -91.29 28.27 -1.27
C LYS A 608 -91.71 29.02 -2.54
N ARG A 609 -90.80 29.13 -3.53
CA ARG A 609 -91.05 29.82 -4.79
C ARG A 609 -92.09 29.10 -5.64
N LEU A 610 -92.01 27.78 -5.78
CA LEU A 610 -92.99 26.98 -6.51
C LEU A 610 -94.37 27.06 -5.86
N SER A 611 -94.46 26.97 -4.52
CA SER A 611 -95.73 27.12 -3.81
C SER A 611 -96.31 28.53 -3.97
N LYS A 612 -95.49 29.57 -3.87
CA LYS A 612 -95.91 30.97 -4.10
C LYS A 612 -96.39 31.18 -5.54
N ALA A 613 -95.62 30.73 -6.53
CA ALA A 613 -95.97 30.80 -7.94
C ALA A 613 -97.26 30.03 -8.25
N SER A 614 -97.44 28.85 -7.64
CA SER A 614 -98.68 28.06 -7.76
C SER A 614 -99.88 28.81 -7.18
N GLY A 615 -99.73 29.46 -6.03
CA GLY A 615 -100.77 30.29 -5.43
C GLY A 615 -101.10 31.54 -6.25
N GLU A 616 -100.10 32.23 -6.78
CA GLU A 616 -100.30 33.40 -7.67
C GLU A 616 -100.95 33.00 -8.99
N ARG A 617 -100.52 31.89 -9.59
CA ARG A 617 -101.15 31.29 -10.77
C ARG A 617 -102.61 30.96 -10.50
N PHE A 618 -102.90 30.26 -9.40
CA PHE A 618 -104.26 29.92 -8.99
C PHE A 618 -105.13 31.18 -8.79
N LYS A 619 -104.60 32.22 -8.13
CA LYS A 619 -105.30 33.50 -7.94
C LYS A 619 -105.64 34.18 -9.27
N SER A 620 -104.71 34.19 -10.22
CA SER A 620 -104.93 34.76 -11.56
C SER A 620 -105.96 33.95 -12.36
N GLN A 621 -105.88 32.62 -12.29
CA GLN A 621 -106.87 31.72 -12.88
C GLN A 621 -108.26 31.94 -12.28
N LEU A 622 -108.37 32.08 -10.96
CA LEU A 622 -109.64 32.37 -10.28
C LEU A 622 -110.25 33.70 -10.73
N LYS A 623 -109.44 34.76 -10.87
CA LYS A 623 -109.90 36.06 -11.40
C LYS A 623 -110.44 35.92 -12.83
N ALA A 624 -109.72 35.22 -13.70
CA ALA A 624 -110.14 34.98 -15.08
C ALA A 624 -111.45 34.18 -15.14
N TYR A 625 -111.59 33.15 -14.29
CA TYR A 625 -112.82 32.38 -14.15
C TYR A 625 -114.00 33.24 -13.66
N GLN A 626 -113.80 34.07 -12.64
CA GLN A 626 -114.84 34.96 -12.11
C GLN A 626 -115.30 36.00 -13.13
N ALA A 627 -114.38 36.53 -13.95
CA ALA A 627 -114.70 37.52 -14.99
C ALA A 627 -115.52 36.91 -16.14
N ALA A 628 -115.21 35.68 -16.56
CA ALA A 628 -115.92 34.99 -17.65
C ALA A 628 -115.91 33.46 -17.48
N PRO A 629 -116.83 32.88 -16.69
CA PRO A 629 -116.78 31.47 -16.31
C PRO A 629 -116.84 30.50 -17.49
N LYS A 630 -117.75 30.76 -18.46
CA LYS A 630 -117.93 29.90 -19.64
C LYS A 630 -116.71 29.94 -20.57
N ILE A 631 -116.15 31.13 -20.82
CA ILE A 631 -115.00 31.31 -21.72
C ILE A 631 -113.74 30.71 -21.10
N TYR A 632 -113.48 30.95 -19.82
CA TYR A 632 -112.33 30.39 -19.13
C TYR A 632 -112.36 28.85 -19.14
N LEU A 633 -113.51 28.23 -18.83
CA LEU A 633 -113.63 26.78 -18.79
C LEU A 633 -113.48 26.14 -20.19
N GLN A 634 -114.01 26.79 -21.23
CA GLN A 634 -113.79 26.36 -22.61
C GLN A 634 -112.32 26.50 -23.02
N ASN A 635 -111.67 27.62 -22.67
CA ASN A 635 -110.26 27.86 -22.97
C ASN A 635 -109.33 26.89 -22.22
N GLU A 636 -109.53 26.63 -20.93
CA GLU A 636 -108.75 25.62 -20.19
C GLU A 636 -108.97 24.20 -20.74
N ARG A 637 -110.20 23.87 -21.17
CA ARG A 637 -110.45 22.59 -21.86
C ARG A 637 -109.69 22.52 -23.19
N LEU A 638 -109.66 23.61 -23.96
CA LEU A 638 -108.90 23.69 -25.21
C LEU A 638 -107.38 23.64 -24.96
N LEU A 639 -106.86 24.34 -23.96
CA LEU A 639 -105.44 24.29 -23.56
C LEU A 639 -105.04 22.92 -23.02
N THR A 640 -105.93 22.27 -22.26
CA THR A 640 -105.71 20.90 -21.79
C THR A 640 -105.75 19.94 -22.96
N LEU A 641 -106.69 20.11 -23.89
CA LEU A 641 -106.75 19.36 -25.13
C LEU A 641 -105.47 19.58 -25.94
N GLU A 642 -105.01 20.81 -26.11
CA GLU A 642 -103.77 21.17 -26.79
C GLU A 642 -102.55 20.48 -26.17
N ARG A 643 -102.35 20.59 -24.84
CA ARG A 643 -101.27 19.90 -24.13
C ARG A 643 -101.38 18.38 -24.26
N SER A 644 -102.59 17.83 -24.17
CA SER A 644 -102.80 16.38 -24.32
C SER A 644 -102.61 15.90 -25.76
N LEU A 645 -102.78 16.78 -26.74
CA LEU A 645 -102.60 16.53 -28.16
C LEU A 645 -101.19 16.90 -28.64
N GLU A 646 -100.33 17.51 -27.80
CA GLU A 646 -98.98 17.97 -28.17
C GLU A 646 -98.17 16.82 -28.79
N ASP A 647 -98.21 15.65 -28.14
CA ASP A 647 -97.54 14.43 -28.61
C ASP A 647 -98.41 13.49 -29.46
N VAL A 648 -99.65 13.88 -29.81
CA VAL A 648 -100.59 13.04 -30.58
C VAL A 648 -100.52 13.33 -32.07
N ARG A 649 -100.45 12.28 -32.89
CA ARG A 649 -100.36 12.33 -34.36
C ARG A 649 -101.71 12.75 -34.96
N LYS A 650 -101.75 13.86 -35.72
CA LYS A 650 -102.99 14.43 -36.31
C LYS A 650 -103.08 14.13 -37.82
N TYR A 651 -104.27 13.82 -38.32
CA TYR A 651 -104.55 13.61 -39.75
C TYR A 651 -105.61 14.62 -40.23
N ILE A 652 -105.33 15.37 -41.31
CA ILE A 652 -106.27 16.32 -41.92
C ILE A 652 -106.80 15.69 -43.21
N VAL A 653 -108.12 15.49 -43.29
CA VAL A 653 -108.79 14.95 -44.49
C VAL A 653 -109.57 16.08 -45.14
N VAL A 654 -109.17 16.48 -46.36
CA VAL A 654 -109.86 17.49 -47.17
C VAL A 654 -110.81 16.76 -48.13
N SER A 655 -112.11 17.09 -48.10
CA SER A 655 -113.12 16.47 -48.96
C SER A 655 -113.59 17.45 -50.03
N GLY A 656 -113.00 17.39 -51.22
CA GLY A 656 -113.56 17.90 -52.48
C GLY A 656 -114.06 16.72 -53.33
N GLU A 657 -115.17 16.90 -54.05
CA GLU A 657 -115.95 15.79 -54.64
C GLU A 657 -115.24 14.93 -55.69
N GLN A 658 -114.03 15.28 -56.16
CA GLN A 658 -113.20 14.43 -57.01
C GLN A 658 -111.70 14.73 -56.84
N ASP A 659 -111.08 14.22 -55.77
CA ASP A 659 -109.69 13.72 -55.78
C ASP A 659 -109.31 13.13 -54.41
N SER A 660 -108.82 11.89 -54.41
CA SER A 660 -108.35 11.17 -53.23
C SER A 660 -106.85 11.29 -53.06
N GLU A 661 -106.35 12.51 -52.84
CA GLU A 661 -104.97 12.72 -52.37
C GLU A 661 -104.98 13.15 -50.90
N VAL A 662 -104.56 12.23 -50.02
CA VAL A 662 -104.28 12.53 -48.62
C VAL A 662 -102.88 13.15 -48.55
N MET A 663 -102.80 14.47 -48.38
CA MET A 663 -101.53 15.14 -48.08
C MET A 663 -101.20 14.99 -46.59
N ILE A 664 -100.20 14.17 -46.26
CA ILE A 664 -99.70 14.04 -44.90
C ILE A 664 -98.67 15.16 -44.65
N VAL A 665 -99.04 16.15 -43.86
CA VAL A 665 -98.10 17.17 -43.37
C VAL A 665 -97.57 16.73 -42.01
N ASP A 666 -96.35 16.19 -41.99
CA ASP A 666 -95.67 15.86 -40.73
C ASP A 666 -95.04 17.12 -40.11
N LEU A 667 -95.73 17.70 -39.12
CA LEU A 667 -95.29 18.89 -38.40
C LEU A 667 -94.21 18.59 -37.33
N LYS A 668 -93.61 17.40 -37.32
CA LYS A 668 -92.54 17.04 -36.36
C LYS A 668 -91.17 17.64 -36.67
N GLN A 669 -90.95 18.22 -37.85
CA GLN A 669 -89.68 18.91 -38.11
C GLN A 669 -89.67 20.28 -37.44
N LYS A 670 -88.88 20.41 -36.36
CA LYS A 670 -88.41 21.69 -35.83
C LYS A 670 -87.73 22.45 -36.99
N LEU A 671 -88.33 23.54 -37.45
CA LEU A 671 -87.81 24.37 -38.54
C LEU A 671 -86.55 25.17 -38.16
N ASN A 672 -86.13 25.17 -36.90
CA ASN A 672 -84.85 25.72 -36.43
C ASN A 672 -84.24 24.81 -35.34
N PRO A 673 -82.98 24.37 -35.46
CA PRO A 673 -82.26 23.72 -34.38
C PRO A 673 -81.95 24.72 -33.25
N ASP A 674 -82.08 24.29 -32.00
CA ASP A 674 -81.64 25.07 -30.83
C ASP A 674 -80.10 25.06 -30.75
N ILE A 675 -79.49 26.08 -30.13
CA ILE A 675 -78.03 26.17 -29.91
C ILE A 675 -77.46 24.94 -29.17
N TYR A 676 -78.30 24.25 -28.38
CA TYR A 676 -77.92 23.04 -27.65
C TYR A 676 -77.95 21.75 -28.50
N ASP A 677 -78.51 21.80 -29.71
CA ASP A 677 -78.59 20.66 -30.64
C ASP A 677 -77.41 20.64 -31.66
N LEU A 678 -76.46 21.58 -31.53
CA LEU A 678 -75.21 21.59 -32.28
C LEU A 678 -74.20 20.65 -31.60
N GLU A 679 -74.15 19.39 -32.05
CA GLU A 679 -73.02 18.51 -31.78
C GLU A 679 -71.76 19.11 -32.45
N LEU A 680 -70.79 19.52 -31.63
CA LEU A 680 -69.47 19.90 -32.12
C LEU A 680 -68.74 18.63 -32.59
N PRO A 681 -67.99 18.66 -33.71
CA PRO A 681 -67.22 17.50 -34.14
C PRO A 681 -66.18 17.16 -33.07
N GLU A 682 -66.13 15.89 -32.66
CA GLU A 682 -65.04 15.37 -31.85
C GLU A 682 -63.71 15.51 -32.61
N GLU A 683 -62.71 16.16 -32.00
CA GLU A 683 -61.29 16.09 -32.40
C GLU A 683 -60.56 14.96 -31.66
#